data_AF-A0A9R1KRI7-F1
#
_entry.id   AF-A0A9R1KRI7-F1
#
_cell.length_a   1.000
_cell.length_b   1.000
_cell.length_c   1.000
_cell.angle_alpha   90.00
_cell.angle_beta   90.00
_cell.angle_gamma   90.00
#
_symmetry.space_group_name_H-M   'P 1'
#
loop_
_entity.id
_entity.type
_entity.pdbx_description
1 polymer ?
#
loop_
_entity_poly.entity_id
_entity_poly.type
_entity_poly.pdbx_seq_one_letter_code
_entity_poly.pdbx_strand_id
1 'polypeptide(L)'
;MASPPPKLPIPGRRNILITSALPYVNNVPHLGNIIGCVLSADVFARYCRLRGYNAIYICGTDEYGTATETKALEEKCSPKEICDKYHVIHDEVYKWFDIKFDKFGRTSAPEQTEVCQAIFHKLMENKWLTENTMQQLYCDTCERFLADRLVEGKCPTEGCNYEAARGDQCENCSKLLNPTELIDPKCKVCKNAPRIRDTDHLFLELPLLSDKLVNYINNTSVAGMWSQNAIQATNAWLKEGLKQRCITRDLKWGVPVPHEKYKDKVFYVWFDAPIGYISITASYTPDWEKWWKDPDNVELFQFMGKDNVPFHTVMFPSTLLGTGENWTMMKTISVTEYLNYEAGKFSKSHGIGVFGNDAKVTNIPSEVWRYYLLMNRPEVSDTLFTWADLQAKLNSELLNNLGNFINRVLSFVAKPAGAGYDSIIPDAPNAESHTLTNALAEKTNKWAEQYLEAMEKVKLKQGLKSAMAISSDGNAYLQESQFWRLYKEDPAACAIVMKTSVGVVYLLACLLEPFMPSFSREVLRQLNMSPDEDLSFCDDKGETAKAKRPWDFVSAGHKIGKPVPLFKELKDEEVEAFRIKFAGSQAERISKAQADAEAKKVADKLKGTKLSEGSSKKKQSGGSKSKTAEDVSVAKLDIRIGLIRKAEKHPDADSLYVEEIDVGEEAPRTVVSGLVKFIPLEEMQNRKVCVLCNLKPVAMRGIKSHAMVLAASNEDHSKVELVEPPESAAVGEKVTFAGFSGGPEASLNAKSKTWEKLSADLHSNSELVACYKDVAFTTSAGVCKVKTIANGEIR
;
A
#
# COMPACT_ATOMS: atom_id res chain seq x y z
N MET A 1 1.94 33.31 -2.17
CA MET A 1 2.79 33.40 -3.38
C MET A 1 1.90 33.09 -4.57
N ALA A 2 2.00 33.83 -5.68
CA ALA A 2 1.28 33.48 -6.90
C ALA A 2 1.72 32.08 -7.37
N SER A 3 0.79 31.25 -7.84
CA SER A 3 1.14 29.98 -8.46
C SER A 3 2.07 30.22 -9.65
N PRO A 4 3.11 29.39 -9.86
CA PRO A 4 3.97 29.53 -11.03
C PRO A 4 3.14 29.44 -12.32
N PRO A 5 3.56 30.14 -13.39
CA PRO A 5 2.82 30.15 -14.64
C PRO A 5 2.66 28.73 -15.20
N PRO A 6 1.56 28.43 -15.92
CA PRO A 6 1.36 27.12 -16.51
C PRO A 6 2.47 26.75 -17.50
N LYS A 7 2.95 25.51 -17.44
CA LYS A 7 3.94 24.98 -18.38
C LYS A 7 3.27 24.55 -19.68
N LEU A 8 3.89 24.90 -20.80
CA LEU A 8 3.49 24.48 -22.15
C LEU A 8 4.58 23.59 -22.76
N PRO A 9 4.25 22.76 -23.78
CA PRO A 9 5.25 22.02 -24.54
C PRO A 9 6.29 22.96 -25.14
N ILE A 10 7.55 22.52 -25.14
CA ILE A 10 8.69 23.25 -25.70
C ILE A 10 9.17 22.49 -26.95
N PRO A 11 9.14 23.11 -28.14
CA PRO A 11 9.62 22.48 -29.37
C PRO A 11 11.06 21.99 -29.24
N GLY A 12 11.35 20.81 -29.78
CA GLY A 12 12.68 20.20 -29.75
C GLY A 12 13.11 19.65 -28.39
N ARG A 13 12.28 19.76 -27.35
CA ARG A 13 12.48 19.09 -26.06
C ARG A 13 11.50 17.93 -25.91
N ARG A 14 11.83 16.98 -25.04
CA ARG A 14 10.92 15.90 -24.66
C ARG A 14 9.83 16.44 -23.73
N ASN A 15 8.58 16.45 -24.20
CA ASN A 15 7.43 16.92 -23.43
C ASN A 15 6.63 15.72 -22.93
N ILE A 16 6.48 15.60 -21.61
CA ILE A 16 5.84 14.46 -20.96
C ILE A 16 4.56 14.93 -20.26
N LEU A 17 3.43 14.41 -20.74
CA LEU A 17 2.14 14.57 -20.08
C LEU A 17 1.89 13.34 -19.21
N ILE A 18 1.70 13.55 -17.91
CA ILE A 18 1.51 12.45 -16.95
C ILE A 18 0.12 12.58 -16.36
N THR A 19 -0.64 11.49 -16.40
CA THR A 19 -1.92 11.40 -15.67
C THR A 19 -1.94 10.22 -14.70
N SER A 20 -2.62 10.42 -13.58
CA SER A 20 -3.00 9.35 -12.68
C SER A 20 -4.50 9.16 -12.77
N ALA A 21 -4.98 7.92 -12.66
CA ALA A 21 -6.40 7.64 -12.56
C ALA A 21 -7.07 8.57 -11.55
N LEU A 22 -8.18 9.18 -11.96
CA LEU A 22 -8.94 10.10 -11.12
C LEU A 22 -9.56 9.33 -9.96
N PRO A 23 -9.14 9.57 -8.70
CA PRO A 23 -9.82 8.97 -7.56
C PRO A 23 -11.28 9.38 -7.49
N TYR A 24 -12.16 8.40 -7.27
CA TYR A 24 -13.57 8.67 -7.02
C TYR A 24 -13.76 9.42 -5.71
N VAL A 25 -14.43 10.57 -5.76
CA VAL A 25 -14.41 11.57 -4.68
C VAL A 25 -15.11 11.11 -3.42
N ASN A 26 -16.12 10.24 -3.51
CA ASN A 26 -17.04 9.99 -2.40
C ASN A 26 -16.44 9.14 -1.24
N ASN A 27 -15.13 8.89 -1.22
CA ASN A 27 -14.46 8.07 -0.22
C ASN A 27 -13.02 8.52 0.02
N VAL A 28 -12.56 8.43 1.27
CA VAL A 28 -11.13 8.61 1.59
C VAL A 28 -10.29 7.55 0.86
N PRO A 29 -9.17 7.91 0.21
CA PRO A 29 -8.31 6.95 -0.47
C PRO A 29 -7.53 6.11 0.55
N HIS A 30 -7.42 4.80 0.31
CA HIS A 30 -6.56 3.92 1.09
C HIS A 30 -5.17 3.75 0.44
N LEU A 31 -4.22 3.14 1.15
CA LEU A 31 -2.85 2.97 0.67
C LEU A 31 -2.77 2.30 -0.71
N GLY A 32 -3.66 1.33 -0.98
CA GLY A 32 -3.80 0.69 -2.28
C GLY A 32 -4.16 1.65 -3.43
N ASN A 33 -5.06 2.60 -3.20
CA ASN A 33 -5.37 3.63 -4.21
C ASN A 33 -4.16 4.56 -4.43
N ILE A 34 -3.45 4.89 -3.35
CA ILE A 34 -2.29 5.79 -3.39
C ILE A 34 -1.15 5.15 -4.19
N ILE A 35 -0.73 3.92 -3.84
CA ILE A 35 0.38 3.25 -4.54
C ILE A 35 0.03 2.92 -5.99
N GLY A 36 -1.20 2.50 -6.28
CA GLY A 36 -1.57 2.08 -7.62
C GLY A 36 -1.67 3.21 -8.64
N CYS A 37 -1.86 4.45 -8.18
CA CYS A 37 -2.12 5.59 -9.04
C CYS A 37 -1.17 6.76 -8.69
N VAL A 38 -1.57 7.60 -7.74
CA VAL A 38 -0.95 8.92 -7.54
C VAL A 38 0.52 8.88 -7.10
N LEU A 39 0.90 7.94 -6.23
CA LEU A 39 2.28 7.82 -5.77
C LEU A 39 3.20 7.28 -6.87
N SER A 40 2.72 6.32 -7.66
CA SER A 40 3.48 5.80 -8.81
C SER A 40 3.73 6.89 -9.86
N ALA A 41 2.70 7.67 -10.19
CA ALA A 41 2.81 8.76 -11.14
C ALA A 41 3.69 9.90 -10.63
N ASP A 42 3.62 10.23 -9.33
CA ASP A 42 4.46 11.27 -8.71
C ASP A 42 5.95 10.93 -8.81
N VAL A 43 6.32 9.68 -8.52
CA VAL A 43 7.70 9.20 -8.66
C VAL A 43 8.20 9.40 -10.08
N PHE A 44 7.41 9.00 -11.09
CA PHE A 44 7.81 9.19 -12.48
C PHE A 44 7.87 10.68 -12.86
N ALA A 45 6.91 11.50 -12.41
CA ALA A 45 6.89 12.93 -12.66
C ALA A 45 8.11 13.66 -12.08
N ARG A 46 8.50 13.32 -10.85
CA ARG A 46 9.72 13.82 -10.22
C ARG A 46 10.96 13.40 -10.99
N TYR A 47 11.06 12.11 -11.35
CA TYR A 47 12.14 11.61 -12.20
C TYR A 47 12.24 12.38 -13.53
N CYS A 48 11.14 12.60 -14.25
CA CYS A 48 11.14 13.38 -15.49
C CYS A 48 11.65 14.80 -15.28
N ARG A 49 11.25 15.47 -14.20
CA ARG A 49 11.72 16.82 -13.85
C ARG A 49 13.22 16.83 -13.55
N LEU A 50 13.74 15.83 -12.83
CA LEU A 50 15.18 15.68 -12.57
C LEU A 50 15.99 15.41 -13.83
N ARG A 51 15.39 14.74 -14.82
CA ARG A 51 16.00 14.55 -16.15
C ARG A 51 15.94 15.81 -17.03
N GLY A 52 15.35 16.90 -16.53
CA GLY A 52 15.18 18.13 -17.29
C GLY A 52 14.11 18.05 -18.38
N TYR A 53 13.29 16.99 -18.39
CA TYR A 53 12.16 16.88 -19.32
C TYR A 53 11.09 17.92 -18.97
N ASN A 54 10.42 18.44 -20.00
CA ASN A 54 9.29 19.32 -19.78
C ASN A 54 8.08 18.48 -19.40
N ALA A 55 7.83 18.33 -18.10
CA ALA A 55 6.79 17.45 -17.58
C ALA A 55 5.69 18.23 -16.84
N ILE A 56 4.44 17.88 -17.14
CA ILE A 56 3.27 18.23 -16.33
C ILE A 56 2.59 16.97 -15.79
N TYR A 57 2.20 17.02 -14.52
CA TYR A 57 1.48 15.95 -13.85
C TYR A 57 0.07 16.41 -13.45
N ILE A 58 -0.93 15.81 -14.10
CA ILE A 58 -2.35 16.16 -14.01
C ILE A 58 -3.13 15.03 -13.32
N CYS A 59 -3.95 15.40 -12.34
CA CYS A 59 -4.90 14.50 -11.69
C CYS A 59 -6.08 15.33 -11.15
N GLY A 60 -7.06 14.68 -10.53
CA GLY A 60 -8.20 15.34 -9.92
C GLY A 60 -9.16 14.34 -9.34
N THR A 61 -10.27 14.83 -8.80
CA THR A 61 -11.35 13.98 -8.32
C THR A 61 -12.36 13.70 -9.42
N ASP A 62 -12.76 12.43 -9.53
CA ASP A 62 -13.95 12.03 -10.31
C ASP A 62 -15.19 12.16 -9.42
N GLU A 63 -16.11 13.03 -9.81
CA GLU A 63 -17.17 13.54 -8.95
C GLU A 63 -18.57 13.13 -9.35
N TYR A 64 -18.77 12.63 -10.57
CA TYR A 64 -20.10 12.35 -11.10
C TYR A 64 -20.60 10.92 -10.84
N GLY A 65 -21.87 10.67 -11.18
CA GLY A 65 -22.45 9.34 -11.15
C GLY A 65 -23.19 8.98 -9.88
N THR A 66 -23.86 7.82 -9.93
CA THR A 66 -24.85 7.39 -8.93
C THR A 66 -24.27 7.24 -7.53
N ALA A 67 -23.02 6.82 -7.39
CA ALA A 67 -22.44 6.58 -6.08
C ALA A 67 -22.20 7.90 -5.28
N THR A 68 -21.99 9.02 -5.96
CA THR A 68 -22.00 10.36 -5.35
C THR A 68 -23.41 10.72 -4.88
N GLU A 69 -24.45 10.55 -5.72
CA GLU A 69 -25.84 10.83 -5.32
C GLU A 69 -26.29 9.98 -4.12
N THR A 70 -25.97 8.68 -4.13
CA THR A 70 -26.29 7.79 -3.01
C THR A 70 -25.58 8.22 -1.74
N LYS A 71 -24.29 8.55 -1.81
CA LYS A 71 -23.52 8.98 -0.64
C LYS A 71 -23.99 10.33 -0.12
N ALA A 72 -24.34 11.26 -1.01
CA ALA A 72 -24.92 12.54 -0.66
C ALA A 72 -26.26 12.36 0.10
N LEU A 73 -27.11 11.43 -0.35
CA LEU A 73 -28.35 11.07 0.33
C LEU A 73 -28.10 10.47 1.72
N GLU A 74 -27.14 9.56 1.85
CA GLU A 74 -26.73 8.98 3.14
C GLU A 74 -26.25 10.06 4.13
N GLU A 75 -25.45 11.02 3.66
CA GLU A 75 -24.92 12.13 4.45
C GLU A 75 -25.87 13.32 4.56
N LYS A 76 -27.08 13.22 3.97
CA LYS A 76 -28.12 14.26 3.97
C LYS A 76 -27.60 15.62 3.46
N CYS A 77 -26.85 15.60 2.37
CA CYS A 77 -26.34 16.80 1.68
C CYS A 77 -26.55 16.68 0.16
N SER A 78 -26.22 17.74 -0.58
CA SER A 78 -26.23 17.72 -2.04
C SER A 78 -24.99 17.00 -2.61
N PRO A 79 -25.06 16.44 -3.84
CA PRO A 79 -23.89 15.89 -4.53
C PRO A 79 -22.72 16.88 -4.63
N LYS A 80 -23.00 18.18 -4.80
CA LYS A 80 -21.96 19.20 -4.82
C LYS A 80 -21.25 19.34 -3.47
N GLU A 81 -22.01 19.44 -2.37
CA GLU A 81 -21.43 19.59 -1.03
C GLU A 81 -20.55 18.41 -0.64
N ILE A 82 -20.96 17.18 -0.97
CA ILE A 82 -20.12 16.01 -0.69
C ILE A 82 -18.85 16.00 -1.53
N CYS A 83 -18.93 16.36 -2.82
CA CYS A 83 -17.74 16.48 -3.67
C CYS A 83 -16.80 17.56 -3.16
N ASP A 84 -17.32 18.73 -2.78
CA ASP A 84 -16.53 19.84 -2.23
C ASP A 84 -15.80 19.42 -0.94
N LYS A 85 -16.50 18.71 -0.04
CA LYS A 85 -15.93 18.16 1.19
C LYS A 85 -14.79 17.17 0.90
N TYR A 86 -15.04 16.16 0.08
CA TYR A 86 -14.07 15.09 -0.12
C TYR A 86 -12.93 15.48 -1.06
N HIS A 87 -13.13 16.39 -2.01
CA HIS A 87 -12.04 16.92 -2.82
C HIS A 87 -10.94 17.53 -1.94
N VAL A 88 -11.31 18.29 -0.92
CA VAL A 88 -10.37 18.84 0.08
C VAL A 88 -9.65 17.71 0.84
N ILE A 89 -10.37 16.68 1.27
CA ILE A 89 -9.77 15.53 1.98
C ILE A 89 -8.73 14.83 1.09
N HIS A 90 -9.04 14.61 -0.18
CA HIS A 90 -8.10 14.03 -1.14
C HIS A 90 -6.85 14.91 -1.30
N ASP A 91 -7.04 16.21 -1.54
CA ASP A 91 -5.95 17.17 -1.70
C ASP A 91 -5.04 17.21 -0.45
N GLU A 92 -5.62 17.24 0.75
CA GLU A 92 -4.86 17.20 2.02
C GLU A 92 -4.07 15.90 2.19
N VAL A 93 -4.66 14.75 1.87
CA VAL A 93 -3.98 13.45 1.91
C VAL A 93 -2.80 13.44 0.95
N TYR A 94 -3.01 13.86 -0.30
CA TYR A 94 -1.97 13.83 -1.32
C TYR A 94 -0.85 14.83 -1.04
N LYS A 95 -1.17 16.01 -0.50
CA LYS A 95 -0.17 16.95 0.01
C LYS A 95 0.66 16.35 1.15
N TRP A 96 0.03 15.63 2.07
CA TRP A 96 0.76 14.97 3.18
C TRP A 96 1.66 13.84 2.70
N PHE A 97 1.24 13.08 1.68
CA PHE A 97 2.09 12.10 1.00
C PHE A 97 3.16 12.73 0.08
N ASP A 98 3.31 14.06 0.08
CA ASP A 98 4.23 14.82 -0.78
C ASP A 98 4.04 14.48 -2.27
N ILE A 99 2.80 14.44 -2.73
CA ILE A 99 2.46 14.30 -4.15
C ILE A 99 2.49 15.69 -4.81
N LYS A 100 3.29 15.85 -5.86
CA LYS A 100 3.53 17.13 -6.53
C LYS A 100 2.84 17.18 -7.90
N PHE A 101 1.54 17.44 -7.89
CA PHE A 101 0.78 17.75 -9.09
C PHE A 101 1.16 19.13 -9.65
N ASP A 102 1.15 19.28 -10.98
CA ASP A 102 1.08 20.61 -11.60
C ASP A 102 -0.36 21.15 -11.56
N LYS A 103 -1.36 20.26 -11.63
CA LYS A 103 -2.77 20.56 -11.33
C LYS A 103 -3.47 19.36 -10.69
N PHE A 104 -4.12 19.60 -9.55
CA PHE A 104 -5.13 18.72 -8.99
C PHE A 104 -6.51 19.36 -9.18
N GLY A 105 -7.30 18.86 -10.14
CA GLY A 105 -8.57 19.43 -10.56
C GLY A 105 -9.79 18.60 -10.18
N ARG A 106 -10.90 18.83 -10.88
CA ARG A 106 -12.23 18.28 -10.56
C ARG A 106 -12.99 18.03 -11.86
N THR A 107 -13.69 16.91 -11.98
CA THR A 107 -14.58 16.68 -13.14
C THR A 107 -15.88 17.50 -13.07
N SER A 108 -16.20 18.13 -11.94
CA SER A 108 -17.35 19.04 -11.82
C SER A 108 -17.07 20.49 -12.26
N ALA A 109 -15.90 20.77 -12.84
CA ALA A 109 -15.54 22.08 -13.35
C ALA A 109 -16.27 22.41 -14.66
N PRO A 110 -16.54 23.70 -14.98
CA PRO A 110 -17.21 24.10 -16.23
C PRO A 110 -16.52 23.55 -17.50
N GLU A 111 -15.20 23.54 -17.52
CA GLU A 111 -14.37 23.05 -18.63
C GLU A 111 -14.63 21.58 -18.95
N GLN A 112 -15.05 20.75 -17.97
CA GLN A 112 -15.48 19.38 -18.22
C GLN A 112 -16.69 19.35 -19.16
N THR A 113 -17.68 20.20 -18.90
CA THR A 113 -18.90 20.24 -19.71
C THR A 113 -18.56 20.67 -21.12
N GLU A 114 -17.77 21.73 -21.28
CA GLU A 114 -17.36 22.26 -22.57
C GLU A 114 -16.60 21.21 -23.41
N VAL A 115 -15.55 20.61 -22.85
CA VAL A 115 -14.71 19.64 -23.56
C VAL A 115 -15.48 18.34 -23.86
N CYS A 116 -16.26 17.83 -22.90
CA CYS A 116 -17.05 16.62 -23.08
C CYS A 116 -18.12 16.80 -24.17
N GLN A 117 -18.82 17.93 -24.17
CA GLN A 117 -19.83 18.23 -25.19
C GLN A 117 -19.20 18.44 -26.57
N ALA A 118 -18.03 19.07 -26.66
CA ALA A 118 -17.30 19.21 -27.92
C ALA A 118 -16.93 17.84 -28.53
N ILE A 119 -16.37 16.94 -27.73
CA ILE A 119 -16.05 15.55 -28.16
C ILE A 119 -17.31 14.81 -28.60
N PHE A 120 -18.40 14.93 -27.83
CA PHE A 120 -19.69 14.32 -28.15
C PHE A 120 -20.25 14.80 -29.49
N HIS A 121 -20.22 16.11 -29.76
CA HIS A 121 -20.68 16.66 -31.04
C HIS A 121 -19.87 16.09 -32.21
N LYS A 122 -18.54 15.98 -32.08
CA LYS A 122 -17.69 15.35 -33.10
C LYS A 122 -18.04 13.89 -33.34
N LEU A 123 -18.29 13.11 -32.29
CA LEU A 123 -18.73 11.72 -32.42
C LEU A 123 -20.07 11.59 -33.14
N MET A 124 -21.01 12.50 -32.87
CA MET A 124 -22.30 12.53 -33.52
C MET A 124 -22.20 12.94 -35.00
N GLU A 125 -21.45 14.00 -35.31
CA GLU A 125 -21.15 14.45 -36.67
C GLU A 125 -20.55 13.32 -37.51
N ASN A 126 -19.65 12.55 -36.91
CA ASN A 126 -18.96 11.43 -37.57
C ASN A 126 -19.76 10.11 -37.52
N LYS A 127 -20.99 10.12 -37.00
CA LYS A 127 -21.92 8.96 -36.98
C LYS A 127 -21.41 7.74 -36.21
N TRP A 128 -20.70 7.97 -35.10
CA TRP A 128 -20.24 6.89 -34.20
C TRP A 128 -21.22 6.60 -33.05
N LEU A 129 -22.37 7.27 -33.04
CA LEU A 129 -23.38 7.13 -32.00
C LEU A 129 -24.67 6.56 -32.57
N THR A 130 -25.28 5.64 -31.82
CA THR A 130 -26.60 5.08 -32.10
C THR A 130 -27.53 5.28 -30.92
N GLU A 131 -28.82 5.18 -31.19
CA GLU A 131 -29.88 5.24 -30.20
C GLU A 131 -30.50 3.87 -30.03
N ASN A 132 -30.64 3.41 -28.77
CA ASN A 132 -31.45 2.24 -28.44
C ASN A 132 -32.33 2.51 -27.22
N THR A 133 -33.50 1.89 -27.20
CA THR A 133 -34.41 1.87 -26.06
C THR A 133 -34.03 0.75 -25.09
N MET A 134 -34.01 1.05 -23.80
CA MET A 134 -33.78 0.07 -22.73
C MET A 134 -34.94 0.06 -21.74
N GLN A 135 -35.14 -1.08 -21.07
CA GLN A 135 -36.09 -1.20 -19.97
C GLN A 135 -35.39 -0.98 -18.63
N GLN A 136 -35.92 -0.07 -17.83
CA GLN A 136 -35.42 0.22 -16.48
C GLN A 136 -36.58 0.35 -15.49
N LEU A 137 -36.29 0.11 -14.21
CA LEU A 137 -37.25 0.34 -13.15
C LEU A 137 -37.38 1.84 -12.87
N TYR A 138 -38.61 2.34 -12.87
CA TYR A 138 -38.97 3.73 -12.57
C TYR A 138 -39.81 3.78 -11.30
N CYS A 139 -39.43 4.65 -10.38
CA CYS A 139 -40.20 4.90 -9.17
C CYS A 139 -41.08 6.13 -9.36
N ASP A 140 -42.41 5.94 -9.40
CA ASP A 140 -43.35 7.04 -9.57
C ASP A 140 -43.35 8.02 -8.39
N THR A 141 -43.05 7.56 -7.18
CA THR A 141 -42.98 8.42 -5.98
C THR A 141 -41.71 9.27 -5.93
N CYS A 142 -40.58 8.72 -6.37
CA CYS A 142 -39.31 9.45 -6.44
C CYS A 142 -39.11 10.15 -7.79
N GLU A 143 -40.06 9.99 -8.72
CA GLU A 143 -40.07 10.52 -10.09
C GLU A 143 -38.75 10.30 -10.85
N ARG A 144 -38.12 9.14 -10.67
CA ARG A 144 -36.82 8.82 -11.30
C ARG A 144 -36.67 7.35 -11.67
N PHE A 145 -35.81 7.10 -12.66
CA PHE A 145 -35.27 5.78 -12.91
C PHE A 145 -34.35 5.36 -11.75
N LEU A 146 -34.40 4.08 -11.41
CA LEU A 146 -33.63 3.50 -10.32
C LEU A 146 -32.41 2.77 -10.88
N ALA A 147 -31.23 3.22 -10.49
CA ALA A 147 -30.03 2.40 -10.65
C ALA A 147 -30.15 1.11 -9.84
N ASP A 148 -29.45 0.05 -10.25
CA ASP A 148 -29.53 -1.29 -9.66
C ASP A 148 -29.34 -1.28 -8.13
N ARG A 149 -28.43 -0.43 -7.64
CA ARG A 149 -28.14 -0.24 -6.20
C ARG A 149 -29.28 0.38 -5.41
N LEU A 150 -30.23 1.04 -6.07
CA LEU A 150 -31.42 1.66 -5.50
C LEU A 150 -32.66 0.75 -5.60
N VAL A 151 -32.48 -0.48 -6.09
CA VAL A 151 -33.51 -1.50 -6.16
C VAL A 151 -33.15 -2.63 -5.18
N GLU A 152 -34.13 -3.03 -4.38
CA GLU A 152 -34.06 -4.25 -3.57
C GLU A 152 -35.30 -5.10 -3.83
N GLY A 153 -35.21 -6.42 -3.68
CA GLY A 153 -36.35 -7.31 -3.85
C GLY A 153 -35.97 -8.75 -3.55
N LYS A 154 -36.91 -9.66 -3.76
CA LYS A 154 -36.66 -11.09 -3.57
C LYS A 154 -35.87 -11.66 -4.75
N CYS A 155 -34.87 -12.48 -4.43
CA CYS A 155 -34.01 -13.15 -5.40
C CYS A 155 -34.84 -14.10 -6.28
N PRO A 156 -34.79 -13.97 -7.63
CA PRO A 156 -35.53 -14.84 -8.54
C PRO A 156 -34.85 -16.20 -8.76
N THR A 157 -33.67 -16.42 -8.16
CA THR A 157 -32.96 -17.69 -8.31
C THR A 157 -33.69 -18.79 -7.54
N GLU A 158 -34.08 -19.83 -8.26
CA GLU A 158 -34.73 -21.01 -7.69
C GLU A 158 -33.89 -21.59 -6.53
N GLY A 159 -34.55 -21.90 -5.41
CA GLY A 159 -33.91 -22.41 -4.21
C GLY A 159 -33.21 -21.38 -3.32
N CYS A 160 -33.01 -20.13 -3.76
CA CYS A 160 -32.34 -19.11 -2.95
C CYS A 160 -33.29 -18.38 -2.00
N ASN A 161 -34.44 -17.92 -2.50
CA ASN A 161 -35.49 -17.22 -1.73
C ASN A 161 -35.03 -16.03 -0.86
N TYR A 162 -33.88 -15.42 -1.14
CA TYR A 162 -33.37 -14.29 -0.36
C TYR A 162 -34.23 -13.04 -0.58
N GLU A 163 -34.85 -12.51 0.48
CA GLU A 163 -35.88 -11.46 0.41
C GLU A 163 -35.34 -10.04 0.14
N ALA A 164 -34.03 -9.83 0.24
CA ALA A 164 -33.39 -8.51 0.14
C ALA A 164 -32.23 -8.48 -0.88
N ALA A 165 -32.36 -9.23 -1.98
CA ALA A 165 -31.42 -9.17 -3.08
C ALA A 165 -31.36 -7.76 -3.68
N ARG A 166 -30.16 -7.33 -4.10
CA ARG A 166 -29.97 -6.06 -4.79
C ARG A 166 -30.27 -6.25 -6.27
N GLY A 167 -30.50 -5.14 -6.98
CA GLY A 167 -30.78 -5.16 -8.42
C GLY A 167 -29.66 -5.78 -9.26
N ASP A 168 -28.41 -5.73 -8.81
CA ASP A 168 -27.23 -6.19 -9.54
C ASP A 168 -26.73 -7.58 -9.12
N GLN A 169 -26.92 -7.94 -7.85
CA GLN A 169 -26.42 -9.20 -7.29
C GLN A 169 -27.21 -9.62 -6.06
N CYS A 170 -27.48 -10.92 -5.94
CA CYS A 170 -27.98 -11.52 -4.70
C CYS A 170 -26.83 -11.76 -3.72
N GLU A 171 -26.92 -11.23 -2.50
CA GLU A 171 -25.88 -11.41 -1.49
C GLU A 171 -25.84 -12.84 -0.90
N ASN A 172 -26.93 -13.61 -1.04
CA ASN A 172 -27.00 -14.98 -0.53
C ASN A 172 -26.43 -16.02 -1.52
N CYS A 173 -26.89 -16.02 -2.78
CA CYS A 173 -26.40 -16.98 -3.79
C CYS A 173 -25.30 -16.43 -4.71
N SER A 174 -24.89 -15.16 -4.53
CA SER A 174 -23.90 -14.46 -5.35
C SER A 174 -24.23 -14.32 -6.85
N LYS A 175 -25.42 -14.76 -7.30
CA LYS A 175 -25.86 -14.65 -8.70
C LYS A 175 -25.98 -13.18 -9.10
N LEU A 176 -25.45 -12.85 -10.27
CA LEU A 176 -25.70 -11.57 -10.93
C LEU A 176 -27.14 -11.53 -11.43
N LEU A 177 -27.83 -10.43 -11.14
CA LEU A 177 -29.24 -10.23 -11.45
C LEU A 177 -29.40 -9.02 -12.35
N ASN A 178 -30.48 -9.00 -13.13
CA ASN A 178 -31.00 -7.75 -13.66
C ASN A 178 -32.09 -7.22 -12.70
N PRO A 179 -32.18 -5.90 -12.45
CA PRO A 179 -33.17 -5.37 -11.50
C PRO A 179 -34.61 -5.69 -11.92
N THR A 180 -34.87 -5.79 -13.22
CA THR A 180 -36.17 -6.14 -13.79
C THR A 180 -36.58 -7.59 -13.55
N GLU A 181 -35.65 -8.46 -13.14
CA GLU A 181 -35.91 -9.87 -12.81
C GLU A 181 -36.24 -10.08 -11.32
N LEU A 182 -36.03 -9.08 -10.47
CA LEU A 182 -36.35 -9.19 -9.04
C LEU A 182 -37.85 -9.42 -8.82
N ILE A 183 -38.16 -10.30 -7.88
CA ILE A 183 -39.54 -10.55 -7.44
C ILE A 183 -39.89 -9.51 -6.36
N ASP A 184 -41.06 -8.88 -6.48
CA ASP A 184 -41.51 -7.78 -5.58
C ASP A 184 -40.43 -6.69 -5.42
N PRO A 185 -39.97 -6.06 -6.53
CA PRO A 185 -38.95 -5.04 -6.45
C PRO A 185 -39.47 -3.84 -5.67
N LYS A 186 -38.58 -3.20 -4.91
CA LYS A 186 -38.85 -2.03 -4.07
C LYS A 186 -37.77 -0.99 -4.30
N CYS A 187 -38.18 0.26 -4.32
CA CYS A 187 -37.27 1.38 -4.29
C CYS A 187 -36.61 1.47 -2.92
N LYS A 188 -35.27 1.41 -2.84
CA LYS A 188 -34.56 1.54 -1.55
C LYS A 188 -34.82 2.86 -0.82
N VAL A 189 -35.22 3.90 -1.54
CA VAL A 189 -35.42 5.25 -1.00
C VAL A 189 -36.81 5.44 -0.40
N CYS A 190 -37.88 5.18 -1.16
CA CYS A 190 -39.25 5.39 -0.67
C CYS A 190 -39.97 4.09 -0.27
N LYS A 191 -39.36 2.92 -0.49
CA LYS A 191 -39.90 1.57 -0.24
C LYS A 191 -41.11 1.16 -1.09
N ASN A 192 -41.60 2.03 -1.98
CA ASN A 192 -42.68 1.69 -2.91
C ASN A 192 -42.18 0.82 -4.08
N ALA A 193 -43.10 0.05 -4.67
CA ALA A 193 -42.84 -0.77 -5.83
C ALA A 193 -42.58 0.10 -7.08
N PRO A 194 -41.45 -0.07 -7.79
CA PRO A 194 -41.21 0.56 -9.07
C PRO A 194 -41.89 -0.20 -10.21
N ARG A 195 -42.08 0.45 -11.35
CA ARG A 195 -42.58 -0.15 -12.59
C ARG A 195 -41.52 -0.16 -13.68
N ILE A 196 -41.56 -1.15 -14.56
CA ILE A 196 -40.69 -1.16 -15.74
C ILE A 196 -41.16 -0.06 -16.71
N ARG A 197 -40.21 0.75 -17.21
CA ARG A 197 -40.46 1.80 -18.19
C ARG A 197 -39.34 1.81 -19.22
N ASP A 198 -39.73 2.04 -20.47
CA ASP A 198 -38.81 2.24 -21.59
C ASP A 198 -38.12 3.61 -21.48
N THR A 199 -36.83 3.64 -21.77
CA THR A 199 -36.02 4.85 -21.77
C THR A 199 -34.96 4.77 -22.85
N ASP A 200 -34.85 5.83 -23.66
CA ASP A 200 -33.92 5.88 -24.79
C ASP A 200 -32.52 6.28 -24.32
N HIS A 201 -31.50 5.71 -24.94
CA HIS A 201 -30.11 5.97 -24.62
C HIS A 201 -29.25 6.06 -25.87
N LEU A 202 -28.22 6.89 -25.80
CA LEU A 202 -27.14 6.93 -26.78
C LEU A 202 -26.04 5.92 -26.44
N PHE A 203 -25.52 5.29 -27.48
CA PHE A 203 -24.46 4.29 -27.43
C PHE A 203 -23.29 4.69 -28.33
N LEU A 204 -22.07 4.45 -27.87
CA LEU A 204 -20.86 4.51 -28.70
C LEU A 204 -20.69 3.17 -29.44
N GLU A 205 -20.61 3.24 -30.76
CA GLU A 205 -20.44 2.09 -31.66
C GLU A 205 -18.99 1.60 -31.70
N LEU A 206 -18.53 1.02 -30.58
CA LEU A 206 -17.21 0.38 -30.50
C LEU A 206 -16.95 -0.69 -31.57
N PRO A 207 -17.91 -1.55 -31.97
CA PRO A 207 -17.67 -2.55 -33.01
C PRO A 207 -17.18 -1.92 -34.33
N LEU A 208 -17.73 -0.75 -34.69
CA LEU A 208 -17.39 -0.05 -35.92
C LEU A 208 -16.02 0.65 -35.85
N LEU A 209 -15.52 0.94 -34.65
CA LEU A 209 -14.21 1.55 -34.40
C LEU A 209 -13.09 0.52 -34.21
N SER A 210 -13.42 -0.78 -34.19
CA SER A 210 -12.53 -1.88 -33.81
C SER A 210 -11.22 -1.88 -34.61
N ASP A 211 -11.27 -1.75 -35.93
CA ASP A 211 -10.05 -1.82 -36.77
C ASP A 211 -9.05 -0.69 -36.44
N LYS A 212 -9.56 0.53 -36.28
CA LYS A 212 -8.73 1.69 -35.91
C LYS A 212 -8.12 1.49 -34.52
N LEU A 213 -8.92 1.01 -33.58
CA LEU A 213 -8.49 0.77 -32.21
C LEU A 213 -7.42 -0.33 -32.14
N VAL A 214 -7.64 -1.47 -32.80
CA VAL A 214 -6.69 -2.60 -32.82
C VAL A 214 -5.36 -2.17 -33.43
N ASN A 215 -5.38 -1.42 -34.53
CA ASN A 215 -4.16 -0.87 -35.12
C ASN A 215 -3.42 0.06 -34.15
N TYR A 216 -4.14 0.95 -33.46
CA TYR A 216 -3.55 1.80 -32.42
C TYR A 216 -2.92 0.98 -31.29
N ILE A 217 -3.64 -0.03 -30.75
CA ILE A 217 -3.16 -0.88 -29.66
C ILE A 217 -1.92 -1.67 -30.07
N ASN A 218 -1.94 -2.31 -31.24
CA ASN A 218 -0.83 -3.15 -31.71
C ASN A 218 0.47 -2.34 -31.87
N ASN A 219 0.38 -1.12 -32.39
CA ASN A 219 1.55 -0.25 -32.56
C ASN A 219 2.03 0.32 -31.22
N THR A 220 1.09 0.85 -30.43
CA THR A 220 1.42 1.65 -29.23
C THR A 220 1.80 0.78 -28.04
N SER A 221 1.21 -0.41 -27.90
CA SER A 221 1.56 -1.33 -26.80
C SER A 221 3.03 -1.77 -26.84
N VAL A 222 3.58 -1.95 -28.05
CA VAL A 222 5.00 -2.27 -28.26
C VAL A 222 5.86 -1.01 -28.12
N ALA A 223 5.56 0.05 -28.87
CA ALA A 223 6.36 1.28 -28.89
C ALA A 223 6.41 1.99 -27.52
N GLY A 224 5.32 1.92 -26.77
CA GLY A 224 5.16 2.50 -25.45
C GLY A 224 5.45 1.54 -24.30
N MET A 225 5.90 0.32 -24.59
CA MET A 225 6.30 -0.69 -23.61
C MET A 225 5.26 -0.91 -22.50
N TRP A 226 4.01 -1.16 -22.89
CA TRP A 226 2.91 -1.34 -21.93
C TRP A 226 3.21 -2.46 -20.94
N SER A 227 2.71 -2.32 -19.72
CA SER A 227 2.80 -3.38 -18.72
C SER A 227 2.04 -4.63 -19.18
N GLN A 228 2.58 -5.82 -18.87
CA GLN A 228 2.06 -7.09 -19.37
C GLN A 228 0.60 -7.34 -18.93
N ASN A 229 0.26 -6.98 -17.70
CA ASN A 229 -1.12 -7.02 -17.20
C ASN A 229 -2.08 -6.12 -18.01
N ALA A 230 -1.63 -4.95 -18.47
CA ALA A 230 -2.42 -4.07 -19.32
C ALA A 230 -2.70 -4.71 -20.69
N ILE A 231 -1.67 -5.32 -21.30
CA ILE A 231 -1.78 -6.02 -22.58
C ILE A 231 -2.76 -7.19 -22.46
N GLN A 232 -2.62 -8.00 -21.40
CA GLN A 232 -3.48 -9.16 -21.16
C GLN A 232 -4.95 -8.75 -20.98
N ALA A 233 -5.23 -7.74 -20.14
CA ALA A 233 -6.58 -7.24 -19.91
C ALA A 233 -7.20 -6.64 -21.18
N THR A 234 -6.40 -5.91 -21.97
CA THR A 234 -6.85 -5.32 -23.24
C THR A 234 -7.17 -6.41 -24.27
N ASN A 235 -6.28 -7.40 -24.43
CA ASN A 235 -6.49 -8.51 -25.37
C ASN A 235 -7.69 -9.38 -24.99
N ALA A 236 -7.97 -9.56 -23.70
CA ALA A 236 -9.17 -10.25 -23.25
C ALA A 236 -10.45 -9.55 -23.72
N TRP A 237 -10.50 -8.22 -23.63
CA TRP A 237 -11.60 -7.41 -24.14
C TRP A 237 -11.75 -7.48 -25.66
N LEU A 238 -10.64 -7.42 -26.41
CA LEU A 238 -10.68 -7.54 -27.86
C LEU A 238 -11.15 -8.93 -28.31
N LYS A 239 -10.73 -9.98 -27.61
CA LYS A 239 -11.10 -11.37 -27.92
C LYS A 239 -12.58 -11.66 -27.68
N GLU A 240 -13.21 -11.05 -26.67
CA GLU A 240 -14.67 -11.17 -26.43
C GLU A 240 -15.49 -10.56 -27.58
N GLY A 241 -14.89 -9.63 -28.34
CA GLY A 241 -15.57 -8.80 -29.31
C GLY A 241 -16.10 -7.52 -28.68
N LEU A 242 -15.77 -6.39 -29.28
CA LEU A 242 -16.26 -5.09 -28.82
C LEU A 242 -17.77 -5.02 -29.05
N LYS A 243 -18.50 -4.51 -28.06
CA LYS A 243 -19.95 -4.31 -28.09
C LYS A 243 -20.23 -2.82 -27.98
N GLN A 244 -21.35 -2.36 -28.52
CA GLN A 244 -21.83 -1.01 -28.28
C GLN A 244 -21.92 -0.70 -26.77
N ARG A 245 -21.59 0.52 -26.37
CA ARG A 245 -21.57 0.94 -24.95
C ARG A 245 -22.44 2.15 -24.73
N CYS A 246 -23.39 2.04 -23.81
CA CYS A 246 -24.29 3.15 -23.45
C CYS A 246 -23.51 4.28 -22.76
N ILE A 247 -23.57 5.48 -23.33
CA ILE A 247 -22.86 6.68 -22.87
C ILE A 247 -23.75 7.68 -22.13
N THR A 248 -25.03 7.37 -21.92
CA THR A 248 -25.99 8.27 -21.23
C THR A 248 -26.63 7.59 -20.02
N ARG A 249 -27.06 8.37 -19.03
CA ARG A 249 -27.74 7.88 -17.82
C ARG A 249 -28.87 8.81 -17.39
N ASP A 250 -29.91 8.21 -16.81
CA ASP A 250 -31.02 8.90 -16.16
C ASP A 250 -30.63 9.34 -14.74
N LEU A 251 -29.65 10.23 -14.64
CA LEU A 251 -29.20 10.84 -13.39
C LEU A 251 -29.32 12.36 -13.50
N LYS A 252 -29.31 13.05 -12.35
CA LYS A 252 -29.28 14.51 -12.31
C LYS A 252 -27.86 15.04 -12.09
N TRP A 253 -26.99 14.27 -11.42
CA TRP A 253 -25.60 14.64 -11.16
C TRP A 253 -24.63 14.06 -12.21
N GLY A 254 -24.35 14.85 -13.24
CA GLY A 254 -23.45 14.51 -14.35
C GLY A 254 -23.36 15.64 -15.37
N VAL A 255 -22.52 15.47 -16.39
CA VAL A 255 -22.46 16.41 -17.52
C VAL A 255 -23.74 16.28 -18.36
N PRO A 256 -24.50 17.37 -18.60
CA PRO A 256 -25.75 17.30 -19.36
C PRO A 256 -25.49 16.97 -20.84
N VAL A 257 -26.39 16.17 -21.44
CA VAL A 257 -26.30 15.80 -22.86
C VAL A 257 -26.85 16.94 -23.73
N PRO A 258 -26.07 17.52 -24.66
CA PRO A 258 -26.48 18.68 -25.47
C PRO A 258 -27.33 18.22 -26.68
N HIS A 259 -28.47 17.58 -26.40
CA HIS A 259 -29.40 17.08 -27.42
C HIS A 259 -30.84 17.15 -26.90
N GLU A 260 -31.77 17.70 -27.69
CA GLU A 260 -33.14 18.00 -27.24
C GLU A 260 -33.88 16.78 -26.67
N LYS A 261 -33.75 15.62 -27.33
CA LYS A 261 -34.34 14.35 -26.86
C LYS A 261 -33.79 13.86 -25.50
N TYR A 262 -32.58 14.29 -25.13
CA TYR A 262 -31.83 13.77 -23.98
C TYR A 262 -31.55 14.84 -22.92
N LYS A 263 -32.25 15.97 -22.95
CA LYS A 263 -32.03 17.12 -22.05
C LYS A 263 -32.13 16.81 -20.55
N ASP A 264 -32.91 15.77 -20.20
CA ASP A 264 -33.08 15.33 -18.81
C ASP A 264 -32.07 14.26 -18.37
N LYS A 265 -31.11 13.91 -19.24
CA LYS A 265 -30.07 12.92 -19.01
C LYS A 265 -28.70 13.56 -18.91
N VAL A 266 -27.79 12.80 -18.33
CA VAL A 266 -26.37 13.14 -18.25
C VAL A 266 -25.53 12.08 -18.95
N PHE A 267 -24.29 12.42 -19.29
CA PHE A 267 -23.32 11.44 -19.74
C PHE A 267 -23.01 10.43 -18.64
N TYR A 268 -22.76 9.20 -19.06
CA TYR A 268 -22.31 8.15 -18.17
C TYR A 268 -20.87 8.40 -17.76
N VAL A 269 -20.57 8.26 -16.46
CA VAL A 269 -19.23 8.53 -15.90
C VAL A 269 -18.08 7.81 -16.62
N TRP A 270 -18.32 6.62 -17.16
CA TRP A 270 -17.28 5.87 -17.87
C TRP A 270 -16.97 6.42 -19.28
N PHE A 271 -17.82 7.30 -19.81
CA PHE A 271 -17.56 8.06 -21.04
C PHE A 271 -16.78 9.34 -20.73
N ASP A 272 -17.22 10.13 -19.74
CA ASP A 272 -16.67 11.47 -19.51
C ASP A 272 -15.53 11.53 -18.46
N ALA A 273 -15.40 10.59 -17.54
CA ALA A 273 -14.33 10.62 -16.54
C ALA A 273 -12.91 10.66 -17.15
N PRO A 274 -12.57 9.89 -18.21
CA PRO A 274 -11.28 10.04 -18.89
C PRO A 274 -11.11 11.39 -19.61
N ILE A 275 -12.21 12.01 -20.07
CA ILE A 275 -12.19 13.39 -20.61
C ILE A 275 -11.79 14.39 -19.51
N GLY A 276 -12.02 14.03 -18.23
CA GLY A 276 -11.53 14.73 -17.06
C GLY A 276 -10.04 15.09 -17.11
N TYR A 277 -9.17 14.26 -17.71
CA TYR A 277 -7.75 14.62 -17.83
C TYR A 277 -7.53 15.85 -18.72
N ILE A 278 -8.30 15.95 -19.80
CA ILE A 278 -8.25 17.04 -20.77
C ILE A 278 -8.82 18.30 -20.14
N SER A 279 -10.01 18.21 -19.54
CA SER A 279 -10.67 19.36 -18.92
C SER A 279 -9.90 19.92 -17.73
N ILE A 280 -9.26 19.07 -16.91
CA ILE A 280 -8.40 19.54 -15.83
C ILE A 280 -7.18 20.29 -16.38
N THR A 281 -6.66 19.88 -17.53
CA THR A 281 -5.58 20.61 -18.22
C THR A 281 -6.11 21.94 -18.79
N ALA A 282 -7.35 21.99 -19.26
CA ALA A 282 -8.01 23.23 -19.67
C ALA A 282 -8.17 24.21 -18.48
N SER A 283 -8.53 23.73 -17.30
CA SER A 283 -8.54 24.54 -16.07
C SER A 283 -7.13 24.89 -15.53
N TYR A 284 -6.07 24.33 -16.12
CA TYR A 284 -4.68 24.67 -15.81
C TYR A 284 -4.14 25.74 -16.76
N THR A 285 -4.48 25.65 -18.05
CA THR A 285 -4.05 26.62 -19.07
C THR A 285 -5.07 26.71 -20.21
N PRO A 286 -5.32 27.91 -20.77
CA PRO A 286 -6.17 28.07 -21.95
C PRO A 286 -5.55 27.38 -23.20
N ASP A 287 -4.22 27.22 -23.22
CA ASP A 287 -3.47 26.58 -24.31
C ASP A 287 -3.40 25.04 -24.16
N TRP A 288 -4.40 24.41 -23.53
CA TRP A 288 -4.37 22.97 -23.19
C TRP A 288 -4.29 22.06 -24.41
N GLU A 289 -4.78 22.51 -25.56
CA GLU A 289 -4.69 21.78 -26.83
C GLU A 289 -3.24 21.54 -27.25
N LYS A 290 -2.28 22.38 -26.83
CA LYS A 290 -0.84 22.11 -27.09
C LYS A 290 -0.39 20.82 -26.42
N TRP A 291 -0.98 20.43 -25.29
CA TRP A 291 -0.68 19.16 -24.63
C TRP A 291 -1.48 17.98 -25.18
N TRP A 292 -2.76 18.20 -25.51
CA TRP A 292 -3.70 17.13 -25.84
C TRP A 292 -4.01 16.95 -27.33
N LYS A 293 -3.54 17.84 -28.21
CA LYS A 293 -3.71 17.77 -29.66
C LYS A 293 -2.38 17.95 -30.43
N ASP A 294 -1.29 17.48 -29.83
CA ASP A 294 0.07 17.54 -30.40
C ASP A 294 0.84 16.20 -30.21
N PRO A 295 0.34 15.10 -30.81
CA PRO A 295 0.89 13.75 -30.62
C PRO A 295 2.33 13.60 -31.09
N ASP A 296 2.83 14.48 -31.96
CA ASP A 296 4.20 14.41 -32.49
C ASP A 296 5.24 14.95 -31.49
N ASN A 297 4.82 15.86 -30.59
CA ASN A 297 5.72 16.52 -29.63
C ASN A 297 5.46 16.15 -28.17
N VAL A 298 4.35 15.47 -27.87
CA VAL A 298 3.91 15.13 -26.50
C VAL A 298 3.79 13.63 -26.31
N GLU A 299 4.44 13.12 -25.26
CA GLU A 299 4.31 11.74 -24.81
C GLU A 299 3.36 11.65 -23.61
N LEU A 300 2.23 10.95 -23.76
CA LEU A 300 1.27 10.72 -22.68
C LEU A 300 1.58 9.41 -21.91
N PHE A 301 1.78 9.54 -20.61
CA PHE A 301 1.96 8.44 -19.64
C PHE A 301 0.78 8.39 -18.67
N GLN A 302 0.14 7.22 -18.55
CA GLN A 302 -1.00 7.02 -17.66
C GLN A 302 -0.75 5.96 -16.59
N PHE A 303 -1.08 6.28 -15.34
CA PHE A 303 -0.87 5.41 -14.17
C PHE A 303 -2.20 5.04 -13.53
N MET A 304 -2.44 3.75 -13.33
CA MET A 304 -3.71 3.26 -12.79
C MET A 304 -3.64 1.85 -12.19
N GLY A 305 -4.67 1.46 -11.43
CA GLY A 305 -4.92 0.05 -11.10
C GLY A 305 -5.56 -0.72 -12.25
N LYS A 306 -5.44 -2.06 -12.24
CA LYS A 306 -5.91 -2.95 -13.31
C LYS A 306 -7.37 -2.80 -13.74
N ASP A 307 -8.24 -2.39 -12.83
CA ASP A 307 -9.68 -2.23 -13.11
C ASP A 307 -9.97 -1.11 -14.12
N ASN A 308 -9.06 -0.13 -14.23
CA ASN A 308 -9.21 1.00 -15.13
C ASN A 308 -8.70 0.74 -16.55
N VAL A 309 -8.03 -0.40 -16.80
CA VAL A 309 -7.34 -0.66 -18.07
C VAL A 309 -8.28 -0.56 -19.28
N PRO A 310 -9.45 -1.25 -19.33
CA PRO A 310 -10.31 -1.19 -20.51
C PRO A 310 -10.79 0.23 -20.84
N PHE A 311 -10.90 1.09 -19.83
CA PHE A 311 -11.34 2.46 -20.03
C PHE A 311 -10.28 3.32 -20.72
N HIS A 312 -9.00 3.01 -20.51
CA HIS A 312 -7.89 3.77 -21.05
C HIS A 312 -7.26 3.12 -22.28
N THR A 313 -7.50 1.83 -22.52
CA THR A 313 -6.99 1.12 -23.70
C THR A 313 -8.06 0.88 -24.77
N VAL A 314 -9.35 0.89 -24.40
CA VAL A 314 -10.48 0.65 -25.32
C VAL A 314 -11.41 1.86 -25.39
N MET A 315 -12.09 2.22 -24.29
CA MET A 315 -13.17 3.21 -24.31
C MET A 315 -12.70 4.61 -24.71
N PHE A 316 -11.72 5.14 -23.99
CA PHE A 316 -11.24 6.50 -24.20
C PHE A 316 -10.48 6.64 -25.53
N PRO A 317 -9.58 5.73 -25.93
CA PRO A 317 -8.99 5.78 -27.26
C PRO A 317 -10.02 5.71 -28.38
N SER A 318 -11.05 4.86 -28.27
CA SER A 318 -12.14 4.81 -29.26
C SER A 318 -12.91 6.14 -29.35
N THR A 319 -13.16 6.76 -28.20
CA THR A 319 -13.80 8.08 -28.10
C THR A 319 -12.98 9.13 -28.84
N LEU A 320 -11.67 9.20 -28.60
CA LEU A 320 -10.77 10.15 -29.27
C LEU A 320 -10.63 9.85 -30.77
N LEU A 321 -10.39 8.59 -31.15
CA LEU A 321 -10.29 8.17 -32.56
C LEU A 321 -11.56 8.46 -33.35
N GLY A 322 -12.74 8.32 -32.70
CA GLY A 322 -14.03 8.61 -33.32
C GLY A 322 -14.22 10.08 -33.68
N THR A 323 -13.55 11.02 -32.97
CA THR A 323 -13.62 12.45 -33.32
C THR A 323 -12.93 12.78 -34.65
N GLY A 324 -11.97 11.96 -35.08
CA GLY A 324 -11.13 12.24 -36.25
C GLY A 324 -10.13 13.39 -36.06
N GLU A 325 -9.98 13.91 -34.84
CA GLU A 325 -9.01 14.97 -34.53
C GLU A 325 -7.64 14.41 -34.14
N ASN A 326 -6.62 15.27 -34.18
CA ASN A 326 -5.22 14.90 -33.94
C ASN A 326 -4.87 14.85 -32.44
N TRP A 327 -5.53 13.96 -31.69
CA TRP A 327 -5.33 13.85 -30.24
C TRP A 327 -3.96 13.25 -29.86
N THR A 328 -3.38 13.74 -28.77
CA THR A 328 -2.28 13.10 -28.06
C THR A 328 -2.79 11.82 -27.42
N MET A 329 -2.48 10.68 -28.04
CA MET A 329 -2.88 9.36 -27.56
C MET A 329 -1.90 8.83 -26.51
N MET A 330 -2.37 7.91 -25.66
CA MET A 330 -1.56 7.34 -24.59
C MET A 330 -0.40 6.53 -25.16
N LYS A 331 0.84 7.02 -24.98
CA LYS A 331 2.05 6.28 -25.33
C LYS A 331 2.25 5.10 -24.38
N THR A 332 2.31 5.36 -23.08
CA THR A 332 2.66 4.34 -22.07
C THR A 332 1.61 4.25 -20.97
N ILE A 333 1.27 3.02 -20.58
CA ILE A 333 0.41 2.72 -19.42
C ILE A 333 1.20 1.94 -18.37
N SER A 334 1.15 2.41 -17.12
CA SER A 334 1.71 1.73 -15.96
C SER A 334 0.58 1.23 -15.06
N VAL A 335 0.37 -0.09 -15.08
CA VAL A 335 -0.74 -0.73 -14.36
C VAL A 335 -0.22 -1.51 -13.16
N THR A 336 -0.87 -1.33 -12.02
CA THR A 336 -0.62 -2.15 -10.82
C THR A 336 -1.72 -3.17 -10.57
N GLU A 337 -1.31 -4.29 -9.98
CA GLU A 337 -2.17 -5.24 -9.28
C GLU A 337 -2.61 -4.66 -7.91
N TYR A 338 -3.29 -5.45 -7.08
CA TYR A 338 -3.80 -4.94 -5.81
C TYR A 338 -2.74 -4.95 -4.70
N LEU A 339 -2.81 -3.94 -3.83
CA LEU A 339 -2.22 -4.00 -2.50
C LEU A 339 -3.31 -4.49 -1.53
N ASN A 340 -3.07 -5.64 -0.92
CA ASN A 340 -3.88 -6.24 0.13
C ASN A 340 -3.36 -5.80 1.52
N TYR A 341 -4.15 -6.03 2.58
CA TYR A 341 -3.84 -5.58 3.93
C TYR A 341 -3.94 -6.74 4.93
N GLU A 342 -2.82 -7.07 5.56
CA GLU A 342 -2.68 -8.17 6.52
C GLU A 342 -3.26 -9.49 5.98
N ALA A 343 -4.22 -10.12 6.65
CA ALA A 343 -4.80 -11.38 6.18
C ALA A 343 -5.89 -11.22 5.08
N GLY A 344 -6.16 -10.00 4.59
CA GLY A 344 -7.31 -9.74 3.72
C GLY A 344 -7.19 -8.49 2.83
N LYS A 345 -8.34 -7.93 2.45
CA LYS A 345 -8.43 -6.72 1.61
C LYS A 345 -8.71 -5.48 2.45
N PHE A 346 -8.35 -4.31 1.93
CA PHE A 346 -8.88 -3.05 2.45
C PHE A 346 -10.42 -3.07 2.41
N SER A 347 -11.07 -2.66 3.50
CA SER A 347 -12.53 -2.60 3.57
C SER A 347 -12.98 -1.25 4.11
N LYS A 348 -13.66 -0.46 3.28
CA LYS A 348 -14.19 0.85 3.70
C LYS A 348 -15.35 0.69 4.69
N SER A 349 -16.29 -0.21 4.40
CA SER A 349 -17.47 -0.46 5.23
C SER A 349 -17.10 -1.02 6.61
N HIS A 350 -16.14 -1.94 6.68
CA HIS A 350 -15.65 -2.52 7.93
C HIS A 350 -14.45 -1.77 8.52
N GLY A 351 -14.02 -0.68 7.88
CA GLY A 351 -12.85 0.12 8.25
C GLY A 351 -11.54 -0.67 8.37
N ILE A 352 -11.34 -1.73 7.60
CA ILE A 352 -10.11 -2.54 7.66
C ILE A 352 -9.05 -1.88 6.79
N GLY A 353 -7.88 -1.63 7.39
CA GLY A 353 -6.72 -1.06 6.71
C GLY A 353 -6.43 0.40 7.05
N VAL A 354 -5.29 0.87 6.53
CA VAL A 354 -4.81 2.24 6.67
C VAL A 354 -5.33 3.10 5.52
N PHE A 355 -6.01 4.19 5.86
CA PHE A 355 -6.45 5.20 4.92
C PHE A 355 -5.49 6.40 4.90
N GLY A 356 -5.58 7.25 3.88
CA GLY A 356 -4.65 8.37 3.70
C GLY A 356 -4.59 9.32 4.90
N ASN A 357 -5.73 9.58 5.53
CA ASN A 357 -5.83 10.36 6.77
C ASN A 357 -5.31 9.61 8.01
N ASP A 358 -5.45 8.27 8.02
CA ASP A 358 -4.94 7.41 9.08
C ASP A 358 -3.40 7.43 9.12
N ALA A 359 -2.74 7.39 7.96
CA ALA A 359 -1.28 7.38 7.86
C ALA A 359 -0.65 8.58 8.60
N LYS A 360 -1.25 9.77 8.45
CA LYS A 360 -0.80 11.00 9.12
C LYS A 360 -0.82 10.92 10.64
N VAL A 361 -1.80 10.23 11.23
CA VAL A 361 -1.96 10.16 12.69
C VAL A 361 -1.10 9.08 13.34
N THR A 362 -0.29 8.36 12.55
CA THR A 362 0.68 7.38 13.08
C THR A 362 1.98 8.02 13.57
N ASN A 363 2.25 9.28 13.21
CA ASN A 363 3.56 9.94 13.39
C ASN A 363 4.73 9.21 12.69
N ILE A 364 4.45 8.22 11.84
CA ILE A 364 5.44 7.68 10.91
C ILE A 364 5.58 8.69 9.76
N PRO A 365 6.79 9.17 9.46
CA PRO A 365 7.00 10.16 8.41
C PRO A 365 6.53 9.68 7.03
N SER A 366 6.10 10.61 6.18
CA SER A 366 5.57 10.31 4.85
C SER A 366 6.57 9.55 3.97
N GLU A 367 7.87 9.84 4.08
CA GLU A 367 8.92 9.15 3.32
C GLU A 367 9.00 7.65 3.62
N VAL A 368 8.71 7.24 4.86
CA VAL A 368 8.70 5.82 5.23
C VAL A 368 7.53 5.11 4.55
N TRP A 369 6.35 5.74 4.54
CA TRP A 369 5.18 5.22 3.82
C TRP A 369 5.45 5.13 2.32
N ARG A 370 6.02 6.19 1.72
CA ARG A 370 6.36 6.20 0.30
C ARG A 370 7.36 5.09 -0.04
N TYR A 371 8.44 4.99 0.72
CA TYR A 371 9.46 3.95 0.56
C TYR A 371 8.86 2.55 0.61
N TYR A 372 8.13 2.24 1.68
CA TYR A 372 7.54 0.93 1.89
C TYR A 372 6.60 0.54 0.75
N LEU A 373 5.68 1.43 0.39
CA LEU A 373 4.71 1.18 -0.67
C LEU A 373 5.38 1.00 -2.04
N LEU A 374 6.45 1.76 -2.33
CA LEU A 374 7.17 1.66 -3.60
C LEU A 374 8.06 0.42 -3.67
N MET A 375 8.71 0.03 -2.56
CA MET A 375 9.48 -1.22 -2.48
C MET A 375 8.57 -2.45 -2.62
N ASN A 376 7.33 -2.34 -2.15
CA ASN A 376 6.28 -3.35 -2.28
C ASN A 376 5.26 -3.03 -3.38
N ARG A 377 5.62 -2.22 -4.39
CA ARG A 377 4.70 -1.85 -5.47
C ARG A 377 4.19 -3.12 -6.20
N PRO A 378 2.86 -3.32 -6.33
CA PRO A 378 2.28 -4.49 -7.01
C PRO A 378 2.38 -4.39 -8.54
N GLU A 379 3.58 -4.57 -9.11
CA GLU A 379 3.81 -4.42 -10.55
C GLU A 379 3.42 -5.64 -11.39
N VAL A 380 3.54 -6.84 -10.82
CA VAL A 380 3.36 -8.13 -11.53
C VAL A 380 2.24 -8.96 -10.91
N SER A 381 2.17 -8.98 -9.59
CA SER A 381 1.18 -9.71 -8.80
C SER A 381 0.67 -8.83 -7.67
N ASP A 382 -0.45 -9.23 -7.06
CA ASP A 382 -0.91 -8.65 -5.81
C ASP A 382 0.22 -8.69 -4.76
N THR A 383 0.25 -7.68 -3.89
CA THR A 383 1.20 -7.57 -2.78
C THR A 383 0.46 -7.39 -1.47
N LEU A 384 1.16 -7.59 -0.36
CA LEU A 384 0.57 -7.54 0.98
C LEU A 384 1.25 -6.48 1.83
N PHE A 385 0.45 -5.55 2.36
CA PHE A 385 0.88 -4.69 3.45
C PHE A 385 0.82 -5.47 4.76
N THR A 386 1.92 -5.49 5.52
CA THR A 386 1.92 -5.90 6.94
C THR A 386 2.69 -4.91 7.79
N TRP A 387 2.25 -4.70 9.03
CA TRP A 387 2.96 -3.82 9.95
C TRP A 387 4.36 -4.33 10.32
N ALA A 388 4.53 -5.65 10.38
CA ALA A 388 5.82 -6.29 10.63
C ALA A 388 6.81 -6.06 9.47
N ASP A 389 6.37 -6.17 8.21
CA ASP A 389 7.23 -5.87 7.06
C ASP A 389 7.54 -4.37 6.98
N LEU A 390 6.58 -3.48 7.29
CA LEU A 390 6.86 -2.03 7.39
C LEU A 390 7.96 -1.74 8.39
N GLN A 391 7.89 -2.36 9.58
CA GLN A 391 8.92 -2.23 10.61
C GLN A 391 10.26 -2.77 10.13
N ALA A 392 10.29 -3.96 9.52
CA ALA A 392 11.52 -4.56 9.02
C ALA A 392 12.19 -3.67 7.96
N LYS A 393 11.43 -3.11 7.02
CA LYS A 393 11.93 -2.20 5.98
C LYS A 393 12.43 -0.88 6.58
N LEU A 394 11.71 -0.30 7.52
CA LEU A 394 12.15 0.91 8.21
C LEU A 394 13.43 0.67 9.03
N ASN A 395 13.45 -0.34 9.89
CA ASN A 395 14.56 -0.56 10.82
C ASN A 395 15.81 -1.10 10.08
N SER A 396 15.66 -2.07 9.18
CA SER A 396 16.80 -2.72 8.52
C SER A 396 17.30 -1.96 7.30
N GLU A 397 16.42 -1.45 6.44
CA GLU A 397 16.83 -0.85 5.16
C GLU A 397 16.98 0.68 5.26
N LEU A 398 16.04 1.37 5.90
CA LEU A 398 16.15 2.83 6.06
C LEU A 398 17.08 3.21 7.20
N LEU A 399 16.88 2.70 8.41
CA LEU A 399 17.66 3.09 9.58
C LEU A 399 19.07 2.48 9.57
N ASN A 400 19.18 1.15 9.49
CA ASN A 400 20.47 0.44 9.64
C ASN A 400 21.36 0.45 8.39
N ASN A 401 20.82 0.74 7.20
CA ASN A 401 21.59 0.86 5.96
C ASN A 401 21.72 2.33 5.52
N LEU A 402 20.66 2.92 4.95
CA LEU A 402 20.70 4.26 4.36
C LEU A 402 21.03 5.36 5.37
N GLY A 403 20.26 5.42 6.45
CA GLY A 403 20.44 6.38 7.54
C GLY A 403 21.79 6.20 8.23
N ASN A 404 22.21 4.96 8.48
CA ASN A 404 23.50 4.66 9.07
C ASN A 404 24.68 5.13 8.20
N PHE A 405 24.65 4.87 6.89
CA PHE A 405 25.70 5.33 5.97
C PHE A 405 25.83 6.86 6.04
N ILE A 406 24.74 7.58 5.79
CA ILE A 406 24.75 9.05 5.76
C ILE A 406 25.18 9.62 7.12
N ASN A 407 24.65 9.09 8.21
CA ASN A 407 25.00 9.56 9.55
C ASN A 407 26.48 9.32 9.88
N ARG A 408 27.06 8.16 9.53
CA ARG A 408 28.49 7.87 9.74
C ARG A 408 29.37 8.85 8.97
N VAL A 409 29.04 9.11 7.72
CA VAL A 409 29.80 10.03 6.85
C VAL A 409 29.74 11.45 7.41
N LEU A 410 28.54 12.01 7.54
CA LEU A 410 28.37 13.40 7.93
C LEU A 410 28.81 13.67 9.38
N SER A 411 28.53 12.74 10.31
CA SER A 411 29.00 12.89 11.69
C SER A 411 30.52 12.81 11.82
N PHE A 412 31.21 12.05 10.95
CA PHE A 412 32.67 12.03 10.97
C PHE A 412 33.27 13.33 10.43
N VAL A 413 32.73 13.87 9.33
CA VAL A 413 33.14 15.18 8.80
C VAL A 413 32.89 16.29 9.83
N ALA A 414 31.75 16.26 10.52
CA ALA A 414 31.35 17.28 11.50
C ALA A 414 32.15 17.27 12.82
N LYS A 415 32.93 16.21 13.11
CA LYS A 415 33.78 16.18 14.31
C LYS A 415 34.85 17.28 14.25
N PRO A 416 35.22 17.87 15.40
CA PRO A 416 36.23 18.93 15.44
C PRO A 416 37.58 18.44 14.92
N ALA A 417 38.42 19.39 14.50
CA ALA A 417 39.80 19.11 14.08
C ALA A 417 40.55 18.28 15.14
N GLY A 418 41.27 17.25 14.70
CA GLY A 418 41.92 16.25 15.57
C GLY A 418 41.06 15.01 15.85
N ALA A 419 39.76 15.05 15.57
CA ALA A 419 38.85 13.90 15.60
C ALA A 419 38.04 13.70 14.31
N GLY A 420 38.10 14.67 13.39
CA GLY A 420 37.45 14.72 12.08
C GLY A 420 37.88 15.96 11.29
N TYR A 421 36.96 16.55 10.52
CA TYR A 421 37.29 17.62 9.55
C TYR A 421 36.63 18.97 9.84
N ASP A 422 36.16 19.20 11.07
CA ASP A 422 35.55 20.46 11.53
C ASP A 422 34.39 20.95 10.62
N SER A 423 33.57 20.01 10.16
CA SER A 423 32.46 20.25 9.21
C SER A 423 32.89 20.75 7.83
N ILE A 424 34.17 20.68 7.48
CA ILE A 424 34.70 21.08 6.17
C ILE A 424 35.04 19.82 5.38
N ILE A 425 34.59 19.74 4.13
CA ILE A 425 34.90 18.61 3.25
C ILE A 425 36.39 18.68 2.87
N PRO A 426 37.17 17.61 3.12
CA PRO A 426 38.61 17.64 2.86
C PRO A 426 38.92 17.62 1.37
N ASP A 427 40.11 18.08 1.01
CA ASP A 427 40.63 17.91 -0.34
C ASP A 427 41.13 16.48 -0.57
N ALA A 428 40.96 15.97 -1.78
CA ALA A 428 41.23 14.58 -2.14
C ALA A 428 41.88 14.48 -3.52
N PRO A 429 43.14 14.92 -3.66
CA PRO A 429 43.85 14.77 -4.93
C PRO A 429 44.02 13.29 -5.29
N ASN A 430 43.95 12.97 -6.58
CA ASN A 430 44.16 11.62 -7.14
C ASN A 430 43.15 10.55 -6.66
N ALA A 431 41.93 10.93 -6.29
CA ALA A 431 40.88 10.01 -5.87
C ALA A 431 40.60 8.90 -6.91
N GLU A 432 40.73 9.22 -8.20
CA GLU A 432 40.61 8.31 -9.34
C GLU A 432 41.66 7.17 -9.35
N SER A 433 42.81 7.38 -8.71
CA SER A 433 43.89 6.39 -8.61
C SER A 433 43.80 5.53 -7.36
N HIS A 434 42.90 5.84 -6.42
CA HIS A 434 42.73 5.08 -5.19
C HIS A 434 41.85 3.83 -5.43
N THR A 435 42.44 2.65 -5.25
CA THR A 435 41.85 1.35 -5.67
C THR A 435 40.42 1.13 -5.16
N LEU A 436 40.17 1.30 -3.85
CA LEU A 436 38.84 1.09 -3.27
C LEU A 436 37.83 2.13 -3.75
N THR A 437 38.29 3.37 -3.96
CA THR A 437 37.44 4.49 -4.43
C THR A 437 36.99 4.26 -5.87
N ASN A 438 37.92 3.84 -6.72
CA ASN A 438 37.63 3.53 -8.11
C ASN A 438 36.66 2.34 -8.23
N ALA A 439 36.89 1.27 -7.45
CA ALA A 439 35.97 0.13 -7.40
C ALA A 439 34.54 0.51 -6.95
N LEU A 440 34.41 1.39 -5.94
CA LEU A 440 33.10 1.92 -5.53
C LEU A 440 32.46 2.77 -6.65
N ALA A 441 33.24 3.59 -7.33
CA ALA A 441 32.74 4.46 -8.40
C ALA A 441 32.21 3.66 -9.60
N GLU A 442 32.89 2.57 -9.99
CA GLU A 442 32.41 1.66 -11.03
C GLU A 442 31.06 1.02 -10.66
N LYS A 443 30.93 0.51 -9.43
CA LYS A 443 29.66 -0.04 -8.92
C LYS A 443 28.56 1.01 -8.89
N THR A 444 28.87 2.19 -8.36
CA THR A 444 27.92 3.31 -8.25
C THR A 444 27.41 3.74 -9.62
N ASN A 445 28.30 3.86 -10.61
CA ASN A 445 27.91 4.18 -11.98
C ASN A 445 27.01 3.09 -12.59
N LYS A 446 27.34 1.82 -12.39
CA LYS A 446 26.51 0.70 -12.86
C LYS A 446 25.10 0.74 -12.25
N TRP A 447 24.99 1.02 -10.95
CA TRP A 447 23.68 1.18 -10.31
C TRP A 447 22.92 2.40 -10.82
N ALA A 448 23.60 3.52 -11.07
CA ALA A 448 22.99 4.71 -11.66
C ALA A 448 22.47 4.47 -13.10
N GLU A 449 23.22 3.72 -13.93
CA GLU A 449 22.78 3.31 -15.26
C GLU A 449 21.53 2.40 -15.19
N GLN A 450 21.54 1.41 -14.30
CA GLN A 450 20.37 0.54 -14.10
C GLN A 450 19.16 1.28 -13.54
N TYR A 451 19.38 2.26 -12.65
CA TYR A 451 18.35 3.14 -12.17
C TYR A 451 17.70 3.90 -13.32
N LEU A 452 18.49 4.54 -14.18
CA LEU A 452 17.98 5.28 -15.33
C LEU A 452 17.19 4.39 -16.29
N GLU A 453 17.74 3.23 -16.64
CA GLU A 453 17.07 2.27 -17.52
C GLU A 453 15.72 1.82 -16.95
N ALA A 454 15.69 1.49 -15.66
CA ALA A 454 14.47 1.10 -14.98
C ALA A 454 13.45 2.24 -14.97
N MET A 455 13.87 3.46 -14.66
CA MET A 455 12.98 4.62 -14.55
C MET A 455 12.42 5.06 -15.91
N GLU A 456 13.22 5.07 -16.98
CA GLU A 456 12.72 5.29 -18.36
C GLU A 456 11.65 4.27 -18.78
N LYS A 457 11.80 3.02 -18.32
CA LYS A 457 10.84 1.92 -18.58
C LYS A 457 9.74 1.83 -17.52
N VAL A 458 9.62 2.82 -16.63
CA VAL A 458 8.63 2.89 -15.55
C VAL A 458 8.64 1.66 -14.62
N LYS A 459 9.82 1.04 -14.45
CA LYS A 459 10.09 -0.06 -13.50
C LYS A 459 10.49 0.52 -12.14
N LEU A 460 9.53 1.19 -11.50
CA LEU A 460 9.78 2.03 -10.32
C LEU A 460 10.38 1.24 -9.15
N LYS A 461 9.89 0.02 -8.90
CA LYS A 461 10.44 -0.86 -7.85
C LYS A 461 11.90 -1.23 -8.11
N GLN A 462 12.26 -1.50 -9.36
CA GLN A 462 13.64 -1.81 -9.74
C GLN A 462 14.54 -0.58 -9.61
N GLY A 463 14.06 0.60 -10.03
CA GLY A 463 14.77 1.87 -9.84
C GLY A 463 15.10 2.11 -8.36
N LEU A 464 14.12 1.97 -7.46
CA LEU A 464 14.35 2.12 -6.02
C LEU A 464 15.40 1.13 -5.49
N LYS A 465 15.35 -0.13 -5.91
CA LYS A 465 16.34 -1.14 -5.52
C LYS A 465 17.76 -0.77 -5.97
N SER A 466 17.92 -0.31 -7.20
CA SER A 466 19.22 0.14 -7.72
C SER A 466 19.77 1.33 -6.93
N ALA A 467 18.92 2.31 -6.57
CA ALA A 467 19.33 3.42 -5.72
C ALA A 467 19.74 2.97 -4.31
N MET A 468 18.98 2.06 -3.68
CA MET A 468 19.30 1.54 -2.34
C MET A 468 20.57 0.67 -2.32
N ALA A 469 20.91 -0.01 -3.42
CA ALA A 469 22.15 -0.79 -3.52
C ALA A 469 23.41 0.06 -3.35
N ILE A 470 23.38 1.32 -3.82
CA ILE A 470 24.48 2.28 -3.65
C ILE A 470 24.77 2.56 -2.16
N SER A 471 23.74 2.61 -1.32
CA SER A 471 23.92 2.76 0.14
C SER A 471 24.63 1.55 0.75
N SER A 472 24.27 0.35 0.31
CA SER A 472 24.92 -0.88 0.79
C SER A 472 26.40 -0.93 0.39
N ASP A 473 26.72 -0.60 -0.87
CA ASP A 473 28.10 -0.49 -1.34
C ASP A 473 28.87 0.62 -0.60
N GLY A 474 28.23 1.75 -0.29
CA GLY A 474 28.81 2.82 0.53
C GLY A 474 29.13 2.37 1.96
N ASN A 475 28.25 1.61 2.60
CA ASN A 475 28.52 1.02 3.92
C ASN A 475 29.70 0.05 3.89
N ALA A 476 29.77 -0.83 2.87
CA ALA A 476 30.88 -1.75 2.68
C ALA A 476 32.20 -1.00 2.47
N TYR A 477 32.20 0.04 1.63
CA TYR A 477 33.37 0.88 1.40
C TYR A 477 33.91 1.56 2.66
N LEU A 478 33.03 2.10 3.51
CA LEU A 478 33.45 2.65 4.81
C LEU A 478 34.04 1.58 5.74
N GLN A 479 33.52 0.36 5.68
CA GLN A 479 34.00 -0.73 6.53
C GLN A 479 35.36 -1.26 6.06
N GLU A 480 35.52 -1.50 4.77
CA GLU A 480 36.74 -2.00 4.13
C GLU A 480 37.89 -1.00 4.24
N SER A 481 37.60 0.30 4.03
CA SER A 481 38.60 1.35 4.18
C SER A 481 39.08 1.56 5.61
N GLN A 482 38.31 1.13 6.63
CA GLN A 482 38.60 1.41 8.03
C GLN A 482 38.93 2.89 8.28
N PHE A 483 38.13 3.81 7.70
CA PHE A 483 38.43 5.25 7.65
C PHE A 483 38.80 5.89 8.99
N TRP A 484 38.29 5.36 10.11
CA TRP A 484 38.61 5.81 11.47
C TRP A 484 40.07 5.51 11.88
N ARG A 485 40.69 4.46 11.33
CA ARG A 485 42.12 4.17 11.47
C ARG A 485 42.93 5.01 10.48
N LEU A 486 42.49 5.06 9.22
CA LEU A 486 43.15 5.87 8.18
C LEU A 486 43.30 7.33 8.61
N TYR A 487 42.32 7.93 9.30
CA TYR A 487 42.45 9.31 9.78
C TYR A 487 43.69 9.56 10.64
N LYS A 488 44.20 8.54 11.34
CA LYS A 488 45.41 8.61 12.16
C LYS A 488 46.67 8.15 11.41
N GLU A 489 46.52 7.14 10.56
CA GLU A 489 47.64 6.44 9.92
C GLU A 489 48.00 7.01 8.54
N ASP A 490 46.98 7.35 7.74
CA ASP A 490 47.09 7.95 6.41
C ASP A 490 45.96 8.97 6.18
N PRO A 491 46.15 10.22 6.65
CA PRO A 491 45.15 11.27 6.51
C PRO A 491 44.79 11.58 5.05
N ALA A 492 45.70 11.38 4.10
CA ALA A 492 45.45 11.64 2.68
C ALA A 492 44.48 10.60 2.10
N ALA A 493 44.69 9.31 2.38
CA ALA A 493 43.74 8.27 2.00
C ALA A 493 42.38 8.45 2.70
N CYS A 494 42.37 8.84 3.98
CA CYS A 494 41.13 9.15 4.69
C CYS A 494 40.35 10.30 4.05
N ALA A 495 41.04 11.34 3.59
CA ALA A 495 40.42 12.48 2.90
C ALA A 495 39.74 12.04 1.60
N ILE A 496 40.39 11.19 0.81
CA ILE A 496 39.80 10.57 -0.39
C ILE A 496 38.53 9.79 -0.04
N VAL A 497 38.60 8.94 0.98
CA VAL A 497 37.45 8.13 1.43
C VAL A 497 36.28 9.00 1.85
N MET A 498 36.54 10.05 2.63
CA MET A 498 35.49 10.90 3.15
C MET A 498 34.88 11.81 2.08
N LYS A 499 35.69 12.43 1.20
CA LYS A 499 35.16 13.26 0.10
C LYS A 499 34.32 12.41 -0.86
N THR A 500 34.80 11.22 -1.22
CA THR A 500 34.05 10.24 -2.03
C THR A 500 32.72 9.88 -1.37
N SER A 501 32.75 9.56 -0.07
CA SER A 501 31.54 9.15 0.66
C SER A 501 30.50 10.28 0.76
N VAL A 502 30.93 11.53 0.95
CA VAL A 502 30.03 12.69 0.93
C VAL A 502 29.39 12.86 -0.46
N GLY A 503 30.17 12.65 -1.52
CA GLY A 503 29.65 12.60 -2.89
C GLY A 503 28.58 11.53 -3.12
N VAL A 504 28.76 10.34 -2.53
CA VAL A 504 27.75 9.28 -2.57
C VAL A 504 26.50 9.66 -1.77
N VAL A 505 26.64 10.35 -0.62
CA VAL A 505 25.51 10.90 0.14
C VAL A 505 24.68 11.86 -0.73
N TYR A 506 25.35 12.76 -1.46
CA TYR A 506 24.70 13.68 -2.40
C TYR A 506 23.99 12.92 -3.53
N LEU A 507 24.67 11.96 -4.16
CA LEU A 507 24.09 11.14 -5.22
C LEU A 507 22.83 10.38 -4.75
N LEU A 508 22.86 9.81 -3.55
CA LEU A 508 21.69 9.15 -2.94
C LEU A 508 20.53 10.12 -2.74
N ALA A 509 20.80 11.36 -2.31
CA ALA A 509 19.77 12.40 -2.22
C ALA A 509 19.13 12.69 -3.58
N CYS A 510 19.93 12.73 -4.66
CA CYS A 510 19.43 12.92 -6.02
C CYS A 510 18.57 11.74 -6.50
N LEU A 511 19.07 10.51 -6.38
CA LEU A 511 18.39 9.31 -6.88
C LEU A 511 17.13 8.95 -6.07
N LEU A 512 17.10 9.31 -4.79
CA LEU A 512 15.96 9.02 -3.92
C LEU A 512 14.94 10.16 -3.87
N GLU A 513 15.18 11.34 -4.47
CA GLU A 513 14.21 12.44 -4.47
C GLU A 513 12.85 12.03 -5.05
N PRO A 514 12.77 11.27 -6.17
CA PRO A 514 11.48 10.83 -6.68
C PRO A 514 10.70 9.95 -5.70
N PHE A 515 11.41 9.20 -4.85
CA PHE A 515 10.83 8.20 -3.94
C PHE A 515 10.54 8.77 -2.56
N MET A 516 11.47 9.55 -1.99
CA MET A 516 11.45 10.12 -0.65
C MET A 516 11.90 11.60 -0.68
N PRO A 517 11.05 12.53 -1.18
CA PRO A 517 11.47 13.90 -1.41
C PRO A 517 11.83 14.67 -0.13
N SER A 518 11.13 14.41 0.98
CA SER A 518 11.44 14.99 2.30
C SER A 518 12.81 14.55 2.81
N PHE A 519 13.15 13.27 2.64
CA PHE A 519 14.48 12.74 2.95
C PHE A 519 15.56 13.45 2.15
N SER A 520 15.40 13.59 0.83
CA SER A 520 16.40 14.25 -0.02
C SER A 520 16.62 15.71 0.38
N ARG A 521 15.54 16.44 0.68
CA ARG A 521 15.64 17.82 1.20
C ARG A 521 16.38 17.88 2.53
N GLU A 522 16.13 16.95 3.44
CA GLU A 522 16.81 16.90 4.73
C GLU A 522 18.31 16.56 4.58
N VAL A 523 18.66 15.63 3.69
CA VAL A 523 20.07 15.33 3.38
C VAL A 523 20.78 16.55 2.80
N LEU A 524 20.17 17.25 1.84
CA LEU A 524 20.74 18.49 1.29
C LEU A 524 20.86 19.60 2.35
N ARG A 525 19.89 19.71 3.26
CA ARG A 525 19.98 20.63 4.41
C ARG A 525 21.18 20.29 5.30
N GLN A 526 21.44 19.02 5.58
CA GLN A 526 22.62 18.57 6.34
C GLN A 526 23.92 18.77 5.57
N LEU A 527 23.89 18.69 4.24
CA LEU A 527 25.01 19.08 3.38
C LEU A 527 25.16 20.60 3.23
N ASN A 528 24.23 21.41 3.75
CA ASN A 528 24.18 22.86 3.56
C ASN A 528 24.13 23.27 2.08
N MET A 529 23.24 22.62 1.33
CA MET A 529 22.99 22.82 -0.10
C MET A 529 21.53 23.18 -0.37
N SER A 530 21.28 23.93 -1.45
CA SER A 530 19.94 24.32 -1.87
C SER A 530 19.26 23.19 -2.65
N PRO A 531 18.06 22.72 -2.25
CA PRO A 531 17.29 21.76 -3.04
C PRO A 531 16.83 22.29 -4.40
N ASP A 532 16.73 23.62 -4.55
CA ASP A 532 16.11 24.27 -5.71
C ASP A 532 17.10 24.64 -6.81
N GLU A 533 18.40 24.73 -6.50
CA GLU A 533 19.43 25.18 -7.46
C GLU A 533 20.25 24.03 -8.04
N ASP A 534 20.38 22.88 -7.35
CA ASP A 534 21.45 21.92 -7.64
C ASP A 534 21.06 20.45 -7.82
N LEU A 535 19.83 20.00 -7.51
CA LEU A 535 19.50 18.56 -7.44
C LEU A 535 19.50 17.88 -8.82
N SER A 536 20.69 17.53 -9.29
CA SER A 536 20.96 16.83 -10.54
C SER A 536 22.10 15.84 -10.35
N PHE A 537 21.90 14.62 -10.84
CA PHE A 537 22.95 13.61 -10.94
C PHE A 537 23.41 13.39 -12.39
N CYS A 538 22.77 14.07 -13.35
CA CYS A 538 23.18 14.11 -14.74
C CYS A 538 24.06 15.34 -15.01
N ASP A 539 24.91 15.27 -16.02
CA ASP A 539 25.50 16.48 -16.59
C ASP A 539 24.50 17.26 -17.47
N ASP A 540 24.94 18.39 -18.02
CA ASP A 540 24.10 19.26 -18.84
C ASP A 540 23.62 18.58 -20.14
N LYS A 541 24.22 17.43 -20.51
CA LYS A 541 23.83 16.60 -21.65
C LYS A 541 22.91 15.45 -21.25
N GLY A 542 22.60 15.29 -19.95
CA GLY A 542 21.78 14.21 -19.44
C GLY A 542 22.53 12.91 -19.18
N GLU A 543 23.87 12.91 -19.26
CA GLU A 543 24.72 11.72 -19.08
C GLU A 543 25.11 11.51 -17.61
N THR A 544 25.39 10.26 -17.22
CA THR A 544 25.76 9.87 -15.85
C THR A 544 27.24 9.99 -15.54
N ALA A 545 28.03 10.63 -16.41
CA ALA A 545 29.49 10.71 -16.27
C ALA A 545 29.92 11.25 -14.89
N LYS A 546 29.11 12.13 -14.26
CA LYS A 546 29.33 12.61 -12.89
C LYS A 546 29.25 11.50 -11.82
N ALA A 547 28.40 10.49 -12.01
CA ALA A 547 28.30 9.34 -11.08
C ALA A 547 29.56 8.46 -11.05
N LYS A 548 30.41 8.50 -12.10
CA LYS A 548 31.73 7.84 -12.13
C LYS A 548 32.78 8.55 -11.27
N ARG A 549 32.50 9.77 -10.84
CA ARG A 549 33.42 10.60 -10.07
C ARG A 549 32.70 11.14 -8.84
N PRO A 550 32.24 10.27 -7.91
CA PRO A 550 31.47 10.70 -6.75
C PRO A 550 32.20 11.78 -5.93
N TRP A 551 33.53 11.73 -5.86
CA TRP A 551 34.36 12.73 -5.18
C TRP A 551 34.29 14.16 -5.77
N ASP A 552 33.67 14.37 -6.94
CA ASP A 552 33.50 15.70 -7.55
C ASP A 552 32.10 16.29 -7.38
N PHE A 553 31.13 15.54 -6.81
CA PHE A 553 29.79 16.06 -6.57
C PHE A 553 29.77 17.22 -5.57
N VAL A 554 30.66 17.19 -4.57
CA VAL A 554 30.75 18.24 -3.56
C VAL A 554 32.19 18.74 -3.50
N SER A 555 32.35 20.06 -3.62
CA SER A 555 33.65 20.71 -3.65
C SER A 555 34.41 20.57 -2.33
N ALA A 556 35.73 20.46 -2.43
CA ALA A 556 36.60 20.55 -1.26
C ALA A 556 36.48 21.95 -0.64
N GLY A 557 36.59 22.03 0.68
CA GLY A 557 36.41 23.28 1.42
C GLY A 557 34.95 23.66 1.68
N HIS A 558 33.98 22.97 1.06
CA HIS A 558 32.56 23.18 1.36
C HIS A 558 32.24 22.82 2.81
N LYS A 559 31.48 23.69 3.48
CA LYS A 559 31.10 23.51 4.89
C LYS A 559 29.72 22.89 4.99
N ILE A 560 29.64 21.69 5.55
CA ILE A 560 28.37 20.99 5.80
C ILE A 560 27.61 21.62 6.97
N GLY A 561 26.31 21.34 7.02
CA GLY A 561 25.43 21.69 8.12
C GLY A 561 25.58 20.74 9.30
N LYS A 562 24.63 20.83 10.25
CA LYS A 562 24.60 19.95 11.43
C LYS A 562 23.98 18.59 11.08
N PRO A 563 24.72 17.47 11.22
CA PRO A 563 24.18 16.13 11.01
C PRO A 563 23.11 15.78 12.06
N VAL A 564 22.04 15.13 11.63
CA VAL A 564 21.00 14.58 12.52
C VAL A 564 20.53 13.21 12.02
N PRO A 565 20.09 12.29 12.91
CA PRO A 565 19.50 11.03 12.50
C PRO A 565 18.30 11.24 11.58
N LEU A 566 18.28 10.55 10.43
CA LEU A 566 17.26 10.69 9.39
C LEU A 566 16.00 9.85 9.66
N PHE A 567 16.16 8.73 10.35
CA PHE A 567 15.08 7.80 10.65
C PHE A 567 15.05 7.47 12.13
N LYS A 568 13.86 7.12 12.62
CA LYS A 568 13.64 6.63 13.98
C LYS A 568 13.19 5.19 13.90
N GLU A 569 13.71 4.38 14.82
CA GLU A 569 13.26 3.01 15.02
C GLU A 569 11.75 2.95 15.31
N LEU A 570 11.08 2.00 14.66
CA LEU A 570 9.70 1.62 14.99
C LEU A 570 9.73 0.37 15.88
N LYS A 571 9.15 0.49 17.08
CA LYS A 571 9.21 -0.56 18.09
C LYS A 571 8.06 -1.57 17.95
N ASP A 572 8.27 -2.77 18.45
CA ASP A 572 7.27 -3.86 18.43
C ASP A 572 5.96 -3.44 19.10
N GLU A 573 6.01 -2.66 20.18
CA GLU A 573 4.81 -2.17 20.85
C GLU A 573 4.03 -1.17 19.99
N GLU A 574 4.72 -0.34 19.18
CA GLU A 574 4.09 0.59 18.25
C GLU A 574 3.45 -0.15 17.08
N VAL A 575 4.16 -1.16 16.53
CA VAL A 575 3.67 -2.06 15.48
C VAL A 575 2.39 -2.76 15.92
N GLU A 576 2.38 -3.38 17.10
CA GLU A 576 1.21 -4.10 17.58
C GLU A 576 0.04 -3.14 17.88
N ALA A 577 0.32 -1.97 18.45
CA ALA A 577 -0.68 -0.95 18.67
C ALA A 577 -1.32 -0.48 17.36
N PHE A 578 -0.54 -0.27 16.30
CA PHE A 578 -1.06 0.08 14.99
C PHE A 578 -1.83 -1.07 14.34
N ARG A 579 -1.30 -2.29 14.40
CA ARG A 579 -1.98 -3.48 13.86
C ARG A 579 -3.37 -3.65 14.46
N ILE A 580 -3.49 -3.57 15.78
CA ILE A 580 -4.78 -3.60 16.50
C ILE A 580 -5.66 -2.42 16.09
N LYS A 581 -5.10 -1.20 16.08
CA LYS A 581 -5.84 0.03 15.75
C LYS A 581 -6.47 -0.05 14.35
N PHE A 582 -5.77 -0.62 13.38
CA PHE A 582 -6.20 -0.64 11.98
C PHE A 582 -6.78 -1.99 11.52
N ALA A 583 -7.04 -2.91 12.47
CA ALA A 583 -7.73 -4.18 12.22
C ALA A 583 -9.27 -4.11 12.30
N GLY A 584 -9.85 -2.97 12.70
CA GLY A 584 -11.30 -2.79 12.92
C GLY A 584 -11.87 -1.44 12.44
N SER A 585 -13.17 -1.24 12.64
CA SER A 585 -13.98 -0.18 12.01
C SER A 585 -13.48 1.25 12.23
N GLN A 586 -13.47 2.06 11.15
CA GLN A 586 -13.15 3.48 11.20
C GLN A 586 -14.16 4.27 12.03
N ALA A 587 -15.44 3.89 11.98
CA ALA A 587 -16.48 4.57 12.76
C ALA A 587 -16.28 4.37 14.27
N GLU A 588 -15.91 3.15 14.68
CA GLU A 588 -15.56 2.83 16.07
C GLU A 588 -14.28 3.55 16.49
N ARG A 589 -13.28 3.65 15.61
CA ARG A 589 -12.06 4.43 15.85
C ARG A 589 -12.34 5.92 16.06
N ILE A 590 -13.17 6.53 15.20
CA ILE A 590 -13.52 7.95 15.30
C ILE A 590 -14.31 8.20 16.59
N SER A 591 -15.30 7.36 16.89
CA SER A 591 -16.08 7.44 18.13
C SER A 591 -15.18 7.32 19.37
N LYS A 592 -14.26 6.33 19.38
CA LYS A 592 -13.30 6.15 20.48
C LYS A 592 -12.30 7.30 20.59
N ALA A 593 -11.79 7.81 19.46
CA ALA A 593 -10.88 8.96 19.45
C ALA A 593 -11.57 10.26 19.89
N GLN A 594 -12.84 10.45 19.54
CA GLN A 594 -13.67 11.57 20.02
C GLN A 594 -13.93 11.44 21.52
N ALA A 595 -14.31 10.25 21.99
CA ALA A 595 -14.48 9.96 23.42
C ALA A 595 -13.18 10.16 24.22
N ASP A 596 -12.04 9.71 23.68
CA ASP A 596 -10.71 9.90 24.30
C ASP A 596 -10.29 11.38 24.30
N ALA A 597 -10.55 12.12 23.22
CA ALA A 597 -10.28 13.56 23.14
C ALA A 597 -11.18 14.37 24.08
N GLU A 598 -12.44 13.96 24.23
CA GLU A 598 -13.40 14.57 25.14
C GLU A 598 -13.07 14.23 26.60
N ALA A 599 -12.69 12.98 26.90
CA ALA A 599 -12.17 12.56 28.20
C ALA A 599 -10.88 13.31 28.56
N LYS A 600 -9.98 13.55 27.59
CA LYS A 600 -8.75 14.33 27.79
C LYS A 600 -9.04 15.81 28.04
N LYS A 601 -10.01 16.41 27.32
CA LYS A 601 -10.50 17.78 27.59
C LYS A 601 -11.18 17.90 28.95
N VAL A 602 -11.91 16.88 29.39
CA VAL A 602 -12.53 16.83 30.72
C VAL A 602 -11.45 16.67 31.81
N ALA A 603 -10.45 15.81 31.59
CA ALA A 603 -9.31 15.63 32.49
C ALA A 603 -8.44 16.90 32.61
N ASP A 604 -8.24 17.63 31.51
CA ASP A 604 -7.50 18.89 31.51
C ASP A 604 -8.31 20.04 32.15
N LYS A 605 -9.65 20.03 32.04
CA LYS A 605 -10.53 20.91 32.82
C LYS A 605 -10.53 20.59 34.32
N LEU A 606 -10.41 19.32 34.70
CA LEU A 606 -10.34 18.88 36.10
C LEU A 606 -9.00 19.19 36.78
N LYS A 607 -7.92 19.43 36.01
CA LYS A 607 -6.63 19.91 36.54
C LYS A 607 -6.61 21.41 36.87
N GLY A 608 -7.68 22.15 36.55
CA GLY A 608 -7.80 23.59 36.76
C GLY A 608 -8.32 24.04 38.13
N THR A 609 -8.64 23.13 39.06
CA THR A 609 -9.28 23.50 40.35
C THR A 609 -8.56 22.91 41.57
N LYS A 610 -7.85 23.80 42.28
CA LYS A 610 -7.34 23.80 43.66
C LYS A 610 -6.04 23.02 44.03
N LEU A 611 -4.96 23.81 44.11
CA LEU A 611 -4.15 24.20 45.29
C LEU A 611 -3.89 23.23 46.46
N SER A 612 -2.59 23.12 46.74
CA SER A 612 -1.86 23.07 48.02
C SER A 612 -2.12 21.94 49.01
N GLU A 613 -1.15 21.03 49.14
CA GLU A 613 -0.33 20.94 50.37
C GLU A 613 0.93 20.09 50.10
N GLY A 614 2.05 20.53 50.66
CA GLY A 614 3.36 19.95 50.43
C GLY A 614 3.66 18.75 51.34
N SER A 615 4.55 17.88 50.87
CA SER A 615 5.56 17.28 51.74
C SER A 615 6.68 16.67 50.91
N SER A 616 7.88 17.10 51.27
CA SER A 616 9.18 16.77 50.73
C SER A 616 9.52 15.29 50.92
N LYS A 617 10.19 14.67 49.93
CA LYS A 617 11.26 13.71 50.22
C LYS A 617 12.26 13.58 49.06
N LYS A 618 13.52 13.58 49.49
CA LYS A 618 14.77 13.74 48.76
C LYS A 618 14.98 12.68 47.68
N LYS A 619 15.52 13.13 46.54
CA LYS A 619 16.33 12.31 45.62
C LYS A 619 17.60 11.86 46.36
N GLN A 620 17.87 10.57 46.33
CA GLN A 620 19.22 10.05 46.54
C GLN A 620 19.59 9.17 45.34
N SER A 621 20.76 9.50 44.80
CA SER A 621 21.49 8.86 43.72
C SER A 621 22.19 7.58 44.18
N GLY A 622 22.36 6.63 43.25
CA GLY A 622 23.51 5.74 43.22
C GLY A 622 23.18 4.25 43.23
N GLY A 623 23.69 3.53 42.22
CA GLY A 623 23.83 2.07 42.29
C GLY A 623 23.61 1.33 40.99
N SER A 624 24.60 1.39 40.08
CA SER A 624 24.77 0.39 39.02
C SER A 624 24.91 -1.01 39.63
N LYS A 625 24.03 -1.93 39.23
CA LYS A 625 24.29 -3.38 39.30
C LYS A 625 23.79 -4.03 38.02
N SER A 626 24.73 -4.68 37.34
CA SER A 626 24.52 -5.60 36.22
C SER A 626 23.45 -6.64 36.58
N LYS A 627 22.38 -6.72 35.78
CA LYS A 627 21.53 -7.91 35.74
C LYS A 627 22.04 -8.82 34.65
N THR A 628 22.72 -9.88 35.08
CA THR A 628 22.78 -11.14 34.33
C THR A 628 21.34 -11.56 33.99
N ALA A 629 21.10 -11.93 32.73
CA ALA A 629 19.82 -12.46 32.29
C ALA A 629 19.56 -13.78 33.04
N GLU A 630 18.46 -13.85 33.81
CA GLU A 630 17.96 -15.12 34.30
C GLU A 630 17.37 -15.90 33.12
N ASP A 631 17.94 -17.07 32.84
CA ASP A 631 17.46 -18.00 31.82
C ASP A 631 16.10 -18.58 32.27
N VAL A 632 15.09 -18.48 31.42
CA VAL A 632 13.71 -18.91 31.75
C VAL A 632 13.63 -20.43 31.53
N SER A 633 13.26 -21.19 32.57
CA SER A 633 13.18 -22.66 32.47
C SER A 633 11.92 -23.15 31.75
N VAL A 634 12.07 -24.12 30.84
CA VAL A 634 10.96 -24.80 30.13
C VAL A 634 10.02 -25.56 31.06
N ALA A 635 10.50 -25.95 32.26
CA ALA A 635 9.69 -26.61 33.29
C ALA A 635 8.49 -25.77 33.77
N LYS A 636 8.44 -24.47 33.40
CA LYS A 636 7.31 -23.58 33.66
C LYS A 636 6.10 -23.84 32.77
N LEU A 637 6.26 -24.51 31.62
CA LEU A 637 5.16 -24.84 30.71
C LEU A 637 4.37 -26.06 31.22
N ASP A 638 3.04 -25.97 31.24
CA ASP A 638 2.17 -27.11 31.54
C ASP A 638 1.74 -27.77 30.22
N ILE A 639 2.61 -28.59 29.64
CA ILE A 639 2.30 -29.36 28.44
C ILE A 639 1.78 -30.73 28.85
N ARG A 640 0.59 -31.09 28.40
CA ARG A 640 -0.06 -32.37 28.70
C ARG A 640 -0.49 -33.12 27.45
N ILE A 641 -0.68 -34.42 27.61
CA ILE A 641 -1.30 -35.26 26.58
C ILE A 641 -2.81 -35.04 26.58
N GLY A 642 -3.33 -34.44 25.51
CA GLY A 642 -4.75 -34.22 25.30
C GLY A 642 -5.36 -35.22 24.33
N LEU A 643 -6.58 -35.67 24.58
CA LEU A 643 -7.39 -36.46 23.64
C LEU A 643 -8.49 -35.57 23.06
N ILE A 644 -8.47 -35.37 21.73
CA ILE A 644 -9.52 -34.62 21.03
C ILE A 644 -10.80 -35.46 21.02
N ARG A 645 -11.77 -35.09 21.86
CA ARG A 645 -13.08 -35.76 22.00
C ARG A 645 -14.04 -35.34 20.91
N LYS A 646 -13.93 -34.11 20.45
CA LYS A 646 -14.75 -33.53 19.39
C LYS A 646 -13.96 -32.44 18.70
N ALA A 647 -14.02 -32.39 17.38
CA ALA A 647 -13.58 -31.23 16.60
C ALA A 647 -14.72 -30.80 15.67
N GLU A 648 -14.91 -29.50 15.48
CA GLU A 648 -15.85 -28.96 14.52
C GLU A 648 -15.32 -27.65 13.92
N LYS A 649 -15.77 -27.29 12.72
CA LYS A 649 -15.38 -26.01 12.11
C LYS A 649 -16.00 -24.86 12.91
N HIS A 650 -15.23 -23.80 13.11
CA HIS A 650 -15.72 -22.61 13.80
C HIS A 650 -16.87 -21.96 13.00
N PRO A 651 -17.99 -21.59 13.63
CA PRO A 651 -19.18 -21.09 12.93
C PRO A 651 -18.92 -19.79 12.14
N ASP A 652 -18.10 -18.91 12.71
CA ASP A 652 -17.80 -17.59 12.14
C ASP A 652 -16.37 -17.46 11.58
N ALA A 653 -15.66 -18.57 11.31
CA ALA A 653 -14.29 -18.52 10.81
C ALA A 653 -13.84 -19.76 10.02
N ASP A 654 -13.55 -19.57 8.72
CA ASP A 654 -13.19 -20.64 7.78
C ASP A 654 -11.82 -21.30 8.05
N SER A 655 -10.97 -20.67 8.85
CA SER A 655 -9.63 -21.15 9.15
C SER A 655 -9.49 -21.80 10.53
N LEU A 656 -10.56 -21.86 11.33
CA LEU A 656 -10.49 -22.28 12.73
C LEU A 656 -11.29 -23.56 13.00
N TYR A 657 -10.72 -24.45 13.79
CA TYR A 657 -11.46 -25.52 14.46
C TYR A 657 -11.81 -25.09 15.88
N VAL A 658 -12.88 -25.67 16.41
CA VAL A 658 -13.25 -25.66 17.83
C VAL A 658 -13.17 -27.09 18.31
N GLU A 659 -12.28 -27.35 19.25
CA GLU A 659 -12.02 -28.68 19.79
C GLU A 659 -12.41 -28.79 21.26
N GLU A 660 -13.00 -29.92 21.63
CA GLU A 660 -13.15 -30.35 23.02
C GLU A 660 -12.02 -31.34 23.33
N ILE A 661 -11.04 -30.91 24.11
CA ILE A 661 -9.83 -31.70 24.39
C ILE A 661 -9.79 -32.12 25.85
N ASP A 662 -9.82 -33.43 26.09
CA ASP A 662 -9.65 -34.03 27.40
C ASP A 662 -8.16 -34.03 27.77
N VAL A 663 -7.79 -33.25 28.78
CA VAL A 663 -6.41 -33.11 29.28
C VAL A 663 -6.24 -33.70 30.69
N GLY A 664 -7.10 -34.66 31.06
CA GLY A 664 -7.11 -35.31 32.38
C GLY A 664 -7.63 -34.43 33.51
N GLU A 665 -8.51 -33.49 33.19
CA GLU A 665 -9.23 -32.64 34.14
C GLU A 665 -10.71 -33.08 34.25
N GLU A 666 -11.47 -32.52 35.20
CA GLU A 666 -12.89 -32.89 35.42
C GLU A 666 -13.77 -32.66 34.19
N ALA A 667 -13.42 -31.69 33.33
CA ALA A 667 -14.09 -31.41 32.07
C ALA A 667 -13.07 -31.19 30.93
N PRO A 668 -13.39 -31.59 29.69
CA PRO A 668 -12.60 -31.21 28.53
C PRO A 668 -12.50 -29.70 28.37
N ARG A 669 -11.37 -29.22 27.84
CA ARG A 669 -11.17 -27.80 27.54
C ARG A 669 -11.62 -27.49 26.11
N THR A 670 -12.28 -26.36 25.94
CA THR A 670 -12.49 -25.77 24.61
C THR A 670 -11.17 -25.17 24.11
N VAL A 671 -10.71 -25.64 22.96
CA VAL A 671 -9.55 -25.11 22.25
C VAL A 671 -10.00 -24.60 20.90
N VAL A 672 -9.37 -23.54 20.41
CA VAL A 672 -9.61 -23.01 19.06
C VAL A 672 -8.27 -23.00 18.34
N SER A 673 -8.15 -23.77 17.25
CA SER A 673 -6.90 -23.94 16.50
C SER A 673 -7.00 -23.50 15.04
N GLY A 674 -5.89 -23.05 14.47
CA GLY A 674 -5.79 -22.63 13.06
C GLY A 674 -5.54 -23.75 12.06
N LEU A 675 -6.00 -24.98 12.34
CA LEU A 675 -5.54 -26.18 11.63
C LEU A 675 -6.39 -26.57 10.41
N VAL A 676 -7.49 -25.86 10.11
CA VAL A 676 -8.45 -26.21 9.02
C VAL A 676 -7.79 -26.34 7.65
N LYS A 677 -6.77 -25.52 7.36
CA LYS A 677 -6.08 -25.54 6.07
C LYS A 677 -5.05 -26.66 5.93
N PHE A 678 -4.70 -27.32 7.03
CA PHE A 678 -3.55 -28.22 7.10
C PHE A 678 -3.94 -29.65 7.44
N ILE A 679 -4.96 -29.83 8.29
CA ILE A 679 -5.38 -31.13 8.79
C ILE A 679 -6.87 -31.30 8.55
N PRO A 680 -7.31 -32.30 7.76
CA PRO A 680 -8.72 -32.59 7.56
C PRO A 680 -9.45 -32.87 8.88
N LEU A 681 -10.75 -32.58 8.93
CA LEU A 681 -11.54 -32.67 10.17
C LEU A 681 -11.59 -34.12 10.69
N GLU A 682 -11.69 -35.09 9.79
CA GLU A 682 -11.66 -36.51 10.07
C GLU A 682 -10.35 -36.98 10.72
N GLU A 683 -9.23 -36.29 10.46
CA GLU A 683 -7.93 -36.60 11.05
C GLU A 683 -7.70 -35.93 12.41
N MET A 684 -8.60 -35.04 12.83
CA MET A 684 -8.55 -34.38 14.15
C MET A 684 -9.26 -35.22 15.22
N GLN A 685 -10.27 -35.99 14.84
CA GLN A 685 -11.16 -36.68 15.77
C GLN A 685 -10.46 -37.86 16.47
N ASN A 686 -10.68 -38.02 17.78
CA ASN A 686 -10.14 -39.12 18.61
C ASN A 686 -8.60 -39.24 18.60
N ARG A 687 -7.89 -38.13 18.38
CA ARG A 687 -6.43 -38.11 18.28
C ARG A 687 -5.80 -37.62 19.58
N LYS A 688 -4.69 -38.25 19.98
CA LYS A 688 -3.85 -37.77 21.10
C LYS A 688 -2.85 -36.74 20.58
N VAL A 689 -2.73 -35.61 21.29
CA VAL A 689 -1.89 -34.47 20.90
C VAL A 689 -1.22 -33.85 22.14
N CYS A 690 -0.11 -33.14 21.95
CA CYS A 690 0.48 -32.32 23.01
C CYS A 690 -0.27 -30.97 23.11
N VAL A 691 -0.66 -30.59 24.33
CA VAL A 691 -1.49 -29.40 24.60
C VAL A 691 -0.84 -28.56 25.69
N LEU A 692 -0.68 -27.26 25.45
CA LEU A 692 -0.23 -26.30 26.44
C LEU A 692 -1.42 -25.74 27.25
N CYS A 693 -1.42 -26.00 28.55
CA CYS A 693 -2.58 -25.81 29.43
C CYS A 693 -2.50 -24.59 30.37
N ASN A 694 -1.37 -23.90 30.47
CA ASN A 694 -1.22 -22.78 31.42
C ASN A 694 -1.12 -21.39 30.76
N LEU A 695 -1.57 -21.27 29.50
CA LEU A 695 -1.82 -19.96 28.87
C LEU A 695 -3.12 -19.34 29.41
N LYS A 696 -3.19 -18.00 29.39
CA LYS A 696 -4.43 -17.30 29.68
C LYS A 696 -5.45 -17.53 28.56
N PRO A 697 -6.74 -17.74 28.85
CA PRO A 697 -7.74 -17.93 27.81
C PRO A 697 -7.84 -16.72 26.87
N VAL A 698 -7.88 -16.98 25.56
CA VAL A 698 -7.96 -15.94 24.52
C VAL A 698 -9.23 -16.15 23.70
N ALA A 699 -9.99 -15.07 23.47
CA ALA A 699 -11.15 -15.12 22.59
C ALA A 699 -10.68 -15.07 21.13
N MET A 700 -11.00 -16.12 20.37
CA MET A 700 -10.79 -16.21 18.93
C MET A 700 -12.15 -16.20 18.25
N ARG A 701 -12.49 -15.11 17.56
CA ARG A 701 -13.75 -14.96 16.81
C ARG A 701 -15.01 -15.24 17.67
N GLY A 702 -14.96 -14.90 18.95
CA GLY A 702 -16.09 -15.01 19.88
C GLY A 702 -16.05 -16.21 20.82
N ILE A 703 -15.25 -17.25 20.50
CA ILE A 703 -15.09 -18.45 21.33
C ILE A 703 -13.79 -18.36 22.13
N LYS A 704 -13.83 -18.64 23.43
CA LYS A 704 -12.63 -18.62 24.29
C LYS A 704 -11.86 -19.94 24.15
N SER A 705 -10.61 -19.84 23.69
CA SER A 705 -9.67 -20.96 23.73
C SER A 705 -8.99 -21.02 25.11
N HIS A 706 -9.09 -22.16 25.80
CA HIS A 706 -8.61 -22.39 27.17
C HIS A 706 -7.29 -23.16 27.23
N ALA A 707 -6.74 -23.56 26.09
CA ALA A 707 -5.45 -24.20 25.93
C ALA A 707 -4.98 -24.01 24.48
N MET A 708 -3.84 -24.59 24.12
CA MET A 708 -3.31 -24.52 22.77
C MET A 708 -2.76 -25.88 22.35
N VAL A 709 -3.18 -26.36 21.18
CA VAL A 709 -2.62 -27.58 20.57
C VAL A 709 -1.26 -27.25 19.96
N LEU A 710 -0.24 -28.05 20.26
CA LEU A 710 1.11 -27.86 19.72
C LEU A 710 1.23 -28.56 18.36
N ALA A 711 1.70 -27.82 17.37
CA ALA A 711 1.95 -28.32 16.02
C ALA A 711 3.32 -27.84 15.49
N ALA A 712 4.00 -28.70 14.74
CA ALA A 712 5.19 -28.31 14.00
C ALA A 712 4.82 -27.72 12.64
N SER A 713 5.54 -26.69 12.22
CA SER A 713 5.44 -26.09 10.89
C SER A 713 6.80 -26.06 10.20
N ASN A 714 6.82 -26.26 8.88
CA ASN A 714 8.02 -26.08 8.07
C ASN A 714 8.31 -24.58 7.80
N GLU A 715 9.50 -24.27 7.31
CA GLU A 715 10.02 -22.89 7.17
C GLU A 715 9.10 -21.95 6.36
N ASP A 716 8.45 -22.44 5.31
CA ASP A 716 7.54 -21.67 4.45
C ASP A 716 6.07 -21.74 4.90
N HIS A 717 5.79 -22.42 6.02
CA HIS A 717 4.47 -22.64 6.60
C HIS A 717 3.46 -23.32 5.65
N SER A 718 3.94 -24.00 4.60
CA SER A 718 3.09 -24.74 3.65
C SER A 718 2.56 -26.05 4.23
N LYS A 719 3.21 -26.58 5.28
CA LYS A 719 2.84 -27.82 5.97
C LYS A 719 2.83 -27.63 7.48
N VAL A 720 1.80 -28.16 8.14
CA VAL A 720 1.66 -28.16 9.60
C VAL A 720 1.22 -29.56 10.06
N GLU A 721 1.87 -30.08 11.11
CA GLU A 721 1.58 -31.40 11.67
C GLU A 721 1.47 -31.34 13.20
N LEU A 722 0.55 -32.10 13.78
CA LEU A 722 0.42 -32.20 15.24
C LEU A 722 1.65 -32.84 15.87
N VAL A 723 2.00 -32.38 17.08
CA VAL A 723 2.96 -33.08 17.94
C VAL A 723 2.23 -34.22 18.65
N GLU A 724 2.53 -35.45 18.23
CA GLU A 724 1.86 -36.67 18.68
C GLU A 724 2.67 -37.38 19.78
N PRO A 725 2.03 -37.77 20.89
CA PRO A 725 2.66 -38.65 21.88
C PRO A 725 2.63 -40.12 21.44
N PRO A 726 3.41 -41.00 22.09
CA PRO A 726 3.28 -42.44 21.92
C PRO A 726 1.84 -42.93 22.18
N GLU A 727 1.37 -43.93 21.44
CA GLU A 727 -0.02 -44.43 21.53
C GLU A 727 -0.42 -44.86 22.96
N SER A 728 0.53 -45.43 23.71
CA SER A 728 0.35 -45.87 25.10
C SER A 728 0.44 -44.77 26.15
N ALA A 729 0.74 -43.50 25.78
CA ALA A 729 0.79 -42.39 26.72
C ALA A 729 -0.59 -42.11 27.34
N ALA A 730 -0.62 -41.81 28.63
CA ALA A 730 -1.89 -41.60 29.34
C ALA A 730 -2.47 -40.20 29.05
N VAL A 731 -3.79 -40.10 28.91
CA VAL A 731 -4.45 -38.78 28.77
C VAL A 731 -4.28 -37.99 30.07
N GLY A 732 -3.89 -36.72 29.94
CA GLY A 732 -3.56 -35.83 31.06
C GLY A 732 -2.14 -35.96 31.62
N GLU A 733 -1.36 -36.92 31.10
CA GLU A 733 0.05 -37.05 31.46
C GLU A 733 0.84 -35.80 31.06
N LYS A 734 1.75 -35.36 31.93
CA LYS A 734 2.60 -34.20 31.68
C LYS A 734 3.81 -34.59 30.84
N VAL A 735 4.11 -33.78 29.83
CA VAL A 735 5.36 -33.86 29.08
C VAL A 735 6.50 -33.32 29.94
N THR A 736 7.60 -34.07 29.98
CA THR A 736 8.79 -33.74 30.78
C THR A 736 10.00 -33.53 29.88
N PHE A 737 10.96 -32.75 30.40
CA PHE A 737 12.20 -32.40 29.70
C PHE A 737 13.39 -32.83 30.56
N ALA A 738 14.19 -33.77 30.09
CA ALA A 738 15.35 -34.27 30.82
C ALA A 738 16.32 -33.12 31.18
N GLY A 739 16.81 -33.08 32.42
CA GLY A 739 17.73 -32.03 32.89
C GLY A 739 17.05 -30.73 33.35
N PHE A 740 15.75 -30.57 33.15
CA PHE A 740 14.98 -29.43 33.67
C PHE A 740 14.15 -29.87 34.88
N SER A 741 14.46 -29.30 36.04
CA SER A 741 13.70 -29.52 37.28
C SER A 741 12.84 -28.29 37.61
N GLY A 742 11.64 -28.53 38.14
CA GLY A 742 10.63 -27.50 38.39
C GLY A 742 9.22 -28.01 38.08
N GLY A 743 8.20 -27.33 38.60
CA GLY A 743 6.80 -27.59 38.27
C GLY A 743 6.23 -26.47 37.38
N PRO A 744 5.18 -26.76 36.59
CA PRO A 744 4.56 -25.75 35.75
C PRO A 744 4.00 -24.60 36.58
N GLU A 745 4.09 -23.38 36.05
CA GLU A 745 3.41 -22.23 36.65
C GLU A 745 1.89 -22.40 36.49
N ALA A 746 1.11 -22.01 37.50
CA ALA A 746 -0.35 -22.12 37.45
C ALA A 746 -0.98 -21.33 36.28
N SER A 747 -0.36 -20.21 35.89
CA SER A 747 -0.69 -19.45 34.70
C SER A 747 0.52 -18.63 34.26
N LEU A 748 0.88 -18.71 32.98
CA LEU A 748 2.02 -17.97 32.42
C LEU A 748 1.75 -16.46 32.46
N ASN A 749 2.71 -15.71 32.99
CA ASN A 749 2.62 -14.26 33.07
C ASN A 749 2.87 -13.61 31.70
N ALA A 750 1.83 -13.04 31.09
CA ALA A 750 1.92 -12.33 29.80
C ALA A 750 2.93 -11.17 29.80
N LYS A 751 3.26 -10.57 30.95
CA LYS A 751 4.27 -9.49 31.04
C LYS A 751 5.71 -9.99 30.97
N SER A 752 5.98 -11.25 31.33
CA SER A 752 7.34 -11.81 31.30
C SER A 752 7.71 -12.41 29.95
N LYS A 753 6.76 -12.47 29.00
CA LYS A 753 6.88 -13.11 27.68
C LYS A 753 7.45 -14.55 27.78
N THR A 754 6.99 -15.30 28.79
CA THR A 754 7.55 -16.61 29.14
C THR A 754 7.35 -17.63 28.02
N TRP A 755 6.17 -17.65 27.39
CA TRP A 755 5.88 -18.54 26.28
C TRP A 755 6.72 -18.19 25.06
N GLU A 756 6.77 -16.91 24.68
CA GLU A 756 7.46 -16.44 23.47
C GLU A 756 8.97 -16.68 23.52
N LYS A 757 9.56 -16.60 24.72
CA LYS A 757 10.98 -16.93 24.92
C LYS A 757 11.25 -18.42 24.79
N LEU A 758 10.36 -19.26 25.33
CA LEU A 758 10.55 -20.71 25.34
C LEU A 758 10.17 -21.35 24.00
N SER A 759 9.14 -20.83 23.32
CA SER A 759 8.67 -21.34 22.03
C SER A 759 9.69 -21.14 20.91
N ALA A 760 10.59 -20.15 21.03
CA ALA A 760 11.67 -19.92 20.07
C ALA A 760 12.65 -21.10 19.98
N ASP A 761 12.74 -21.90 21.04
CA ASP A 761 13.62 -23.08 21.10
C ASP A 761 12.85 -24.40 20.91
N LEU A 762 11.52 -24.36 20.70
CA LEU A 762 10.71 -25.55 20.44
C LEU A 762 10.74 -25.91 18.95
N HIS A 763 11.22 -27.10 18.64
CA HIS A 763 11.32 -27.58 17.26
C HIS A 763 11.28 -29.10 17.16
N SER A 764 11.01 -29.65 15.99
CA SER A 764 11.25 -31.07 15.70
C SER A 764 12.70 -31.28 15.23
N ASN A 765 13.38 -32.32 15.66
CA ASN A 765 14.75 -32.61 15.20
C ASN A 765 14.77 -33.44 13.90
N SER A 766 15.97 -33.82 13.43
CA SER A 766 16.17 -34.67 12.24
C SER A 766 15.56 -36.07 12.35
N GLU A 767 15.26 -36.55 13.57
CA GLU A 767 14.61 -37.84 13.84
C GLU A 767 13.09 -37.68 14.06
N LEU A 768 12.54 -36.51 13.74
CA LEU A 768 11.12 -36.14 13.89
C LEU A 768 10.65 -36.10 15.35
N VAL A 769 11.58 -36.01 16.31
CA VAL A 769 11.26 -35.90 17.74
C VAL A 769 11.04 -34.44 18.09
N ALA A 770 9.96 -34.14 18.83
CA ALA A 770 9.72 -32.80 19.35
C ALA A 770 10.67 -32.50 20.50
N CYS A 771 11.34 -31.36 20.44
CA CYS A 771 12.41 -30.96 21.35
C CYS A 771 12.25 -29.51 21.81
N TYR A 772 12.74 -29.23 23.02
CA TYR A 772 13.10 -27.89 23.47
C TYR A 772 14.63 -27.82 23.52
N LYS A 773 15.24 -26.96 22.69
CA LYS A 773 16.68 -27.06 22.38
C LYS A 773 16.99 -28.52 21.98
N ASP A 774 18.00 -29.15 22.57
CA ASP A 774 18.35 -30.54 22.27
C ASP A 774 17.62 -31.58 23.16
N VAL A 775 16.59 -31.18 23.92
CA VAL A 775 15.91 -32.06 24.89
C VAL A 775 14.51 -32.46 24.43
N ALA A 776 14.29 -33.77 24.31
CA ALA A 776 13.04 -34.35 23.82
C ALA A 776 11.84 -34.16 24.77
N PHE A 777 10.67 -33.97 24.19
CA PHE A 777 9.36 -34.05 24.84
C PHE A 777 9.14 -35.50 25.26
N THR A 778 9.18 -35.77 26.57
CA THR A 778 9.17 -37.13 27.09
C THR A 778 7.94 -37.41 27.95
N THR A 779 7.29 -38.54 27.67
CA THR A 779 6.24 -39.17 28.49
C THR A 779 6.77 -40.48 29.07
N SER A 780 6.07 -41.08 30.02
CA SER A 780 6.33 -42.43 30.54
C SER A 780 6.30 -43.52 29.46
N ALA A 781 5.59 -43.27 28.36
CA ALA A 781 5.47 -44.16 27.22
C ALA A 781 6.53 -43.93 26.12
N GLY A 782 7.37 -42.89 26.25
CA GLY A 782 8.39 -42.52 25.27
C GLY A 782 8.30 -41.07 24.79
N VAL A 783 9.00 -40.77 23.69
CA VAL A 783 9.13 -39.40 23.15
C VAL A 783 7.98 -39.01 22.23
N CYS A 784 7.59 -37.73 22.25
CA CYS A 784 6.62 -37.17 21.32
C CYS A 784 7.27 -36.86 19.96
N LYS A 785 6.54 -37.11 18.88
CA LYS A 785 7.03 -36.99 17.50
C LYS A 785 6.07 -36.24 16.60
N VAL A 786 6.59 -35.82 15.46
CA VAL A 786 5.80 -35.34 14.31
C VAL A 786 5.94 -36.35 13.17
N LYS A 787 5.04 -36.30 12.17
CA LYS A 787 4.98 -37.35 11.15
C LYS A 787 6.09 -37.27 10.12
N THR A 788 6.41 -36.06 9.65
CA THR A 788 7.36 -35.85 8.54
C THR A 788 8.15 -34.55 8.60
N ILE A 789 7.74 -33.56 9.40
CA ILE A 789 8.45 -32.26 9.46
C ILE A 789 9.71 -32.41 10.32
N ALA A 790 10.89 -32.43 9.70
CA ALA A 790 12.18 -32.34 10.39
C ALA A 790 12.63 -30.88 10.48
N ASN A 791 13.25 -30.48 11.59
CA ASN A 791 13.72 -29.11 11.84
C ASN A 791 12.62 -28.04 11.73
N GLY A 792 11.37 -28.41 12.04
CA GLY A 792 10.23 -27.49 12.00
C GLY A 792 10.02 -26.81 13.34
N GLU A 793 9.56 -25.57 13.33
CA GLU A 793 9.22 -24.84 14.55
C GLU A 793 7.93 -25.39 15.16
N ILE A 794 7.91 -25.60 16.48
CA ILE A 794 6.72 -26.07 17.22
C ILE A 794 6.07 -24.89 17.92
N ARG A 795 4.79 -24.65 17.64
CA ARG A 795 4.00 -23.55 18.21
C ARG A 795 2.62 -23.97 18.63
#